data_AF-A0A8T1TGP5-F1
#
_entry.id   AF-A0A8T1TGP5-F1
#
_cell.length_a   1.000
_cell.length_b   1.000
_cell.length_c   1.000
_cell.angle_alpha   90.00
_cell.angle_beta   90.00
_cell.angle_gamma   90.00
#
_symmetry.space_group_name_H-M   'P 1'
#
loop_
_entity.id
_entity.type
_entity.pdbx_description
1 polymer ?
#
loop_
_entity_poly.entity_id
_entity_poly.type
_entity_poly.pdbx_seq_one_letter_code
_entity_poly.pdbx_strand_id
1 'polypeptide(L)'
;TLLITHKADTIGQMSCNPSFGGIGKGHLMREVDALDGLCARICDQSGVHYKVLNRCKGPAVWGLRAQIDRKLYKENMQKEILNTPLLTVHEASVEDLLLMEPEPDRPGKCQVSGVILGDGSRVHAGSVILTTGTFLRGMVFIGLKMHPAGRLGDQPSIGLAQTLEKLGFAVGRLKTGTPPRLAKDSIDFSVLERHTADNPPVPFSFLSEAVWIKPEDQLSCYRTLTNGKVERIIHDNLHLNNHVRETTRGPRYCPSLESKVLRFPNRIHQLWLEPEGLDSNVIYPQGMSMTLPPELQEQVIACIHGLEKAKMVQPGYGVQYDFLDPRQLSTSLESRLVQRLFFAGQINGTTGYEEAAAQGVIAGINAGLRVSGKPPFIISRTEGYVGVLIDDLTTLGTNEPYRMFTSRVEFRMSLRPDNADSRLTLRGFEEAGCVSQQRYAQTSRMKAALEEAIAVLKSLQFTATKWSRLVPEAPISTSRSSLASALDILQYTEVTMELLARAIPEPLRKFADWRELAERLKIEAVYEWHVANQQQEIEEVRRDEALKLPEDLDYFAIDASLSQEVREKLDSNRPQTIGAVSRIPGITPAAIVNLLRFVKTNQQRTEHLKHSRIGRPLPEGNTFGKSTFQNSSLSCAS
;
A
#
# COMPACT_ATOMS: atom_id res chain seq x y z
N THR A 1 4.51 -4.99 22.55
CA THR A 1 4.66 -5.76 21.31
C THR A 1 5.94 -6.57 21.36
N LEU A 2 5.90 -7.83 20.95
CA LEU A 2 7.10 -8.66 20.78
C LEU A 2 7.36 -8.86 19.28
N LEU A 3 8.51 -8.40 18.80
CA LEU A 3 8.96 -8.61 17.42
C LEU A 3 9.90 -9.82 17.38
N ILE A 4 9.39 -10.94 16.87
CA ILE A 4 10.17 -12.17 16.69
C ILE A 4 10.77 -12.18 15.29
N THR A 5 12.08 -12.40 15.18
CA THR A 5 12.80 -12.49 13.90
C THR A 5 13.90 -13.55 14.00
N HIS A 6 14.27 -14.17 12.89
CA HIS A 6 15.37 -15.15 12.88
C HIS A 6 16.71 -14.52 13.30
N LYS A 7 16.93 -13.26 12.90
CA LYS A 7 18.14 -12.49 13.23
C LYS A 7 17.77 -11.01 13.37
N ALA A 8 18.02 -10.42 14.53
CA ALA A 8 17.82 -9.01 14.82
C ALA A 8 18.72 -8.14 13.94
N ASP A 9 19.91 -8.66 13.62
CA ASP A 9 20.84 -8.01 12.71
C ASP A 9 20.29 -7.85 11.29
N THR A 10 19.17 -8.48 10.89
CA THR A 10 18.57 -8.33 9.55
C THR A 10 17.33 -7.42 9.52
N ILE A 11 16.94 -6.83 10.65
CA ILE A 11 15.88 -5.82 10.70
C ILE A 11 16.27 -4.63 9.82
N GLY A 12 15.37 -4.22 8.91
CA GLY A 12 15.65 -3.17 7.93
C GLY A 12 16.43 -3.61 6.68
N GLN A 13 16.74 -4.90 6.52
CA GLN A 13 17.49 -5.39 5.37
C GLN A 13 16.71 -5.20 4.05
N MET A 14 17.25 -4.36 3.16
CA MET A 14 16.81 -4.27 1.77
C MET A 14 17.43 -5.43 0.99
N SER A 15 16.60 -6.30 0.39
CA SER A 15 17.05 -7.54 -0.27
C SER A 15 17.08 -7.45 -1.80
N CYS A 16 16.31 -6.52 -2.38
CA CYS A 16 16.17 -6.31 -3.82
C CYS A 16 16.73 -4.93 -4.19
N ASN A 17 15.96 -4.01 -4.79
CA ASN A 17 16.45 -2.68 -5.19
C ASN A 17 16.93 -1.86 -3.98
N PRO A 18 18.01 -1.06 -4.08
CA PRO A 18 18.45 -0.12 -3.05
C PRO A 18 17.66 1.20 -3.12
N SER A 19 16.34 1.14 -3.33
CA SER A 19 15.51 2.34 -3.46
C SER A 19 14.17 2.19 -2.75
N PHE A 20 13.60 3.32 -2.36
CA PHE A 20 12.19 3.45 -1.99
C PHE A 20 11.46 4.42 -2.92
N GLY A 21 10.16 4.21 -3.08
CA GLY A 21 9.27 5.06 -3.83
C GLY A 21 9.22 4.75 -5.33
N GLY A 22 8.82 5.75 -6.12
CA GLY A 22 8.46 5.65 -7.52
C GLY A 22 6.95 5.78 -7.73
N ILE A 23 6.47 5.46 -8.93
CA ILE A 23 5.04 5.61 -9.30
C ILE A 23 4.20 4.65 -8.45
N GLY A 24 3.18 5.18 -7.77
CA GLY A 24 2.33 4.46 -6.81
C GLY A 24 3.02 4.16 -5.48
N LYS A 25 4.27 3.69 -5.50
CA LYS A 25 5.08 3.41 -4.31
C LYS A 25 5.36 4.65 -3.47
N GLY A 26 5.65 5.78 -4.10
CA GLY A 26 5.84 7.07 -3.40
C GLY A 26 4.56 7.58 -2.72
N HIS A 27 3.38 7.21 -3.24
CA HIS A 27 2.11 7.52 -2.59
C HIS A 27 1.94 6.68 -1.31
N LEU A 28 2.17 5.37 -1.41
CA LEU A 28 2.16 4.49 -0.24
C LEU A 28 3.16 4.94 0.83
N MET A 29 4.36 5.38 0.45
CA MET A 29 5.35 5.91 1.39
C MET A 29 4.84 7.12 2.17
N ARG A 30 4.20 8.08 1.47
CA ARG A 30 3.60 9.27 2.09
C ARG A 30 2.39 8.93 2.97
N GLU A 31 1.59 7.94 2.57
CA GLU A 31 0.45 7.48 3.38
C GLU A 31 0.88 6.70 4.62
N VAL A 32 1.92 5.87 4.51
CA VAL A 32 2.57 5.21 5.64
C VAL A 32 3.12 6.26 6.61
N ASP A 33 3.77 7.32 6.11
CA ASP A 33 4.25 8.42 6.95
C ASP A 33 3.12 9.20 7.63
N ALA A 34 2.00 9.45 6.94
CA ALA A 34 0.83 10.11 7.51
C ALA A 34 0.24 9.33 8.69
N LEU A 35 0.35 8.00 8.68
CA LEU A 35 -0.02 7.10 9.78
C LEU A 35 1.13 6.87 10.79
N ASP A 36 2.15 7.73 10.76
CA ASP A 36 3.34 7.72 11.62
C ASP A 36 4.24 6.48 11.49
N GLY A 37 4.19 5.82 10.33
CA GLY A 37 5.09 4.72 9.98
C GLY A 37 6.53 5.18 9.75
N LEU A 38 7.47 4.27 9.97
CA LEU A 38 8.90 4.60 10.06
C LEU A 38 9.58 4.83 8.69
N CYS A 39 9.14 4.13 7.64
CA CYS A 39 9.91 4.01 6.40
C CYS A 39 10.31 5.35 5.78
N ALA A 40 9.42 6.35 5.77
CA ALA A 40 9.70 7.66 5.20
C ALA A 40 10.80 8.42 5.96
N ARG A 41 10.68 8.52 7.29
CA ARG A 41 11.68 9.18 8.14
C ARG A 41 13.06 8.53 8.02
N ILE A 42 13.09 7.20 8.04
CA ILE A 42 14.37 6.46 7.92
C ILE A 42 14.96 6.61 6.51
N CYS A 43 14.13 6.68 5.47
CA CYS A 43 14.59 7.02 4.12
C CYS A 43 15.19 8.44 4.07
N ASP A 44 14.59 9.41 4.74
CA ASP A 44 15.09 10.80 4.76
C ASP A 44 16.41 10.98 5.53
N GLN A 45 16.81 9.98 6.32
CA GLN A 45 18.10 9.90 7.02
C GLN A 45 19.14 9.02 6.32
N SER A 46 18.73 8.31 5.27
CA SER A 46 19.56 7.26 4.64
C SER A 46 19.59 7.36 3.11
N GLY A 47 18.83 8.29 2.52
CA GLY A 47 18.74 8.46 1.08
C GLY A 47 19.95 9.18 0.51
N VAL A 48 20.46 8.68 -0.61
CA VAL A 48 21.70 9.17 -1.26
C VAL A 48 21.45 9.74 -2.65
N HIS A 49 20.23 9.65 -3.17
CA HIS A 49 19.81 10.26 -4.44
C HIS A 49 18.30 10.43 -4.45
N TYR A 50 17.77 11.64 -4.62
CA TYR A 50 16.33 11.91 -4.63
C TYR A 50 15.85 12.39 -6.00
N LYS A 51 14.69 11.91 -6.43
CA LYS A 51 14.07 12.31 -7.69
C LYS A 51 12.55 12.25 -7.64
N VAL A 52 11.88 13.27 -8.19
CA VAL A 52 10.44 13.23 -8.42
C VAL A 52 10.17 12.74 -9.84
N LEU A 53 9.67 11.51 -9.97
CA LEU A 53 9.26 10.96 -11.27
C LEU A 53 7.99 11.67 -11.77
N ASN A 54 7.87 11.83 -13.09
CA ASN A 54 6.74 12.51 -13.74
C ASN A 54 6.53 13.97 -13.30
N ARG A 55 7.59 14.69 -12.90
CA ARG A 55 7.49 16.07 -12.42
C ARG A 55 6.68 16.99 -13.35
N CYS A 56 6.89 16.88 -14.67
CA CYS A 56 6.20 17.68 -15.69
C CYS A 56 4.74 17.27 -15.96
N LYS A 57 4.24 16.17 -15.38
CA LYS A 57 2.87 15.67 -15.62
C LYS A 57 1.86 16.05 -14.52
N GLY A 58 2.32 16.82 -13.54
CA GLY A 58 1.51 17.33 -12.43
C GLY A 58 1.52 16.45 -11.16
N PRO A 59 1.27 17.07 -9.99
CA PRO A 59 1.25 16.45 -8.65
C PRO A 59 0.53 15.11 -8.52
N ALA A 60 -0.62 14.93 -9.18
CA ALA A 60 -1.42 13.70 -9.08
C ALA A 60 -0.73 12.43 -9.59
N VAL A 61 0.36 12.56 -10.34
CA VAL A 61 1.13 11.42 -10.87
C VAL A 61 2.61 11.46 -10.47
N TRP A 62 2.97 12.34 -9.53
CA TRP A 62 4.33 12.42 -9.00
C TRP A 62 4.72 11.13 -8.28
N GLY A 63 5.84 10.55 -8.69
CA GLY A 63 6.43 9.39 -8.03
C GLY A 63 7.67 9.80 -7.27
N LEU A 64 7.53 10.22 -6.01
CA LEU A 64 8.67 10.47 -5.13
C LEU A 64 9.51 9.21 -5.02
N ARG A 65 10.80 9.30 -5.30
CA ARG A 65 11.74 8.17 -5.28
C ARG A 65 13.08 8.60 -4.71
N ALA A 66 13.68 7.73 -3.89
CA ALA A 66 15.07 7.89 -3.50
C ALA A 66 15.86 6.58 -3.62
N GLN A 67 17.12 6.68 -4.02
CA GLN A 67 18.11 5.65 -3.71
C GLN A 67 18.51 5.76 -2.26
N ILE A 68 18.71 4.63 -1.62
CA ILE A 68 18.95 4.50 -0.20
C ILE A 68 20.28 3.77 -0.01
N ASP A 69 21.11 4.31 0.87
CA ASP A 69 22.25 3.57 1.40
C ASP A 69 21.73 2.41 2.27
N ARG A 70 21.98 1.17 1.82
CA ARG A 70 21.46 -0.01 2.51
C ARG A 70 21.95 -0.13 3.94
N LYS A 71 23.21 0.26 4.20
CA LYS A 71 23.84 0.16 5.51
C LYS A 71 23.22 1.18 6.45
N LEU A 72 23.16 2.45 6.03
CA LEU A 72 22.57 3.52 6.84
C LEU A 72 21.09 3.25 7.13
N TYR A 73 20.32 2.79 6.14
CA TYR A 73 18.91 2.47 6.34
C TYR A 73 18.69 1.39 7.38
N LYS A 74 19.50 0.32 7.29
CA LYS A 74 19.46 -0.80 8.22
C LYS A 74 19.83 -0.36 9.64
N GLU A 75 20.93 0.39 9.80
CA GLU A 75 21.37 0.91 11.09
C GLU A 75 20.34 1.85 11.72
N ASN A 76 19.80 2.80 10.96
CA ASN A 76 18.78 3.73 11.42
C ASN A 76 17.46 3.03 11.77
N MET A 77 17.02 2.06 10.97
CA MET A 77 15.84 1.25 11.26
C MET A 77 16.01 0.44 12.54
N GLN A 78 17.17 -0.23 12.72
CA GLN A 78 17.47 -0.99 13.94
C GLN A 78 17.49 -0.08 15.16
N LYS A 79 18.15 1.07 15.07
CA LYS A 79 18.17 2.07 16.13
C LYS A 79 16.76 2.50 16.54
N GLU A 80 15.89 2.82 15.57
CA GLU A 80 14.52 3.23 15.86
C GLU A 80 13.72 2.09 16.52
N ILE A 81 13.78 0.88 15.98
CA ILE A 81 13.05 -0.29 16.51
C ILE A 81 13.49 -0.62 17.93
N LEU A 82 14.81 -0.67 18.19
CA LEU A 82 15.35 -1.03 19.51
C LEU A 82 15.03 0.03 20.58
N ASN A 83 14.81 1.29 20.18
CA ASN A 83 14.47 2.39 21.09
C ASN A 83 12.95 2.65 21.15
N THR A 84 12.12 1.89 20.43
CA THR A 84 10.67 2.08 20.43
C THR A 84 10.08 1.61 21.77
N PRO A 85 9.37 2.48 22.53
CA PRO A 85 8.78 2.10 23.81
C PRO A 85 7.80 0.93 23.67
N LEU A 86 7.81 0.02 24.64
CA LEU A 86 6.93 -1.17 24.71
C LEU A 86 7.11 -2.16 23.54
N LEU A 87 8.20 -2.05 22.77
CA LEU A 87 8.61 -3.03 21.77
C LEU A 87 9.83 -3.80 22.28
N THR A 88 9.77 -5.13 22.20
CA THR A 88 10.92 -5.99 22.50
C THR A 88 11.25 -6.83 21.27
N VAL A 89 12.53 -6.88 20.90
CA VAL A 89 13.02 -7.75 19.81
C VAL A 89 13.47 -9.08 20.41
N HIS A 90 13.08 -10.18 19.79
CA HIS A 90 13.47 -11.53 20.20
C HIS A 90 13.95 -12.33 18.99
N GLU A 91 15.18 -12.85 19.07
CA GLU A 91 15.75 -13.68 18.01
C GLU A 91 15.29 -15.14 18.16
N ALA A 92 14.36 -15.56 17.30
CA ALA A 92 13.88 -16.94 17.23
C ALA A 92 13.20 -17.21 15.87
N SER A 93 13.11 -18.48 15.48
CA SER A 93 12.16 -18.91 14.44
C SER A 93 10.79 -19.20 15.07
N VAL A 94 9.73 -18.93 14.32
CA VAL A 94 8.36 -19.34 14.66
C VAL A 94 8.01 -20.56 13.81
N GLU A 95 7.68 -21.67 14.46
CA GLU A 95 7.39 -22.95 13.80
C GLU A 95 5.90 -23.32 13.85
N ASP A 96 5.11 -22.79 14.78
CA ASP A 96 3.69 -23.12 14.88
C ASP A 96 2.86 -22.00 15.57
N LEU A 97 1.54 -22.14 15.54
CA LEU A 97 0.57 -21.24 16.19
C LEU A 97 -0.06 -21.90 17.40
N LEU A 98 -0.30 -21.13 18.46
CA LEU A 98 -1.13 -21.57 19.59
C LEU A 98 -2.59 -21.25 19.28
N LEU A 99 -3.44 -22.27 19.25
CA LEU A 99 -4.85 -22.16 18.85
C LEU A 99 -5.79 -22.46 20.03
N MET A 100 -6.91 -21.75 20.06
CA MET A 100 -8.01 -21.91 21.00
C MET A 100 -9.34 -21.98 20.24
N GLU A 101 -10.40 -22.36 20.97
CA GLU A 101 -11.77 -22.30 20.46
C GLU A 101 -12.12 -20.88 19.96
N PRO A 102 -12.93 -20.75 18.89
CA PRO A 102 -13.29 -19.46 18.33
C PRO A 102 -14.16 -18.63 19.28
N GLU A 103 -14.08 -17.30 19.19
CA GLU A 103 -15.02 -16.38 19.84
C GLU A 103 -16.43 -16.59 19.26
N PRO A 104 -17.48 -16.83 20.08
CA PRO A 104 -18.83 -17.21 19.60
C PRO A 104 -19.49 -16.18 18.68
N ASP A 105 -19.19 -14.91 18.87
CA ASP A 105 -19.83 -13.79 18.16
C ASP A 105 -19.08 -13.36 16.90
N ARG A 106 -18.08 -14.15 16.46
CA ARG A 106 -17.29 -13.84 15.27
C ARG A 106 -17.09 -15.06 14.38
N PRO A 107 -17.08 -14.89 13.06
CA PRO A 107 -16.75 -15.96 12.14
C PRO A 107 -15.29 -16.41 12.32
N GLY A 108 -15.01 -17.64 11.89
CA GLY A 108 -13.70 -18.26 12.02
C GLY A 108 -13.78 -19.64 12.68
N LYS A 109 -12.83 -20.51 12.35
CA LYS A 109 -12.79 -21.90 12.84
C LYS A 109 -12.13 -22.01 14.21
N CYS A 110 -11.22 -21.09 14.52
CA CYS A 110 -10.45 -21.06 15.75
C CYS A 110 -9.90 -19.65 15.99
N GLN A 111 -9.30 -19.46 17.16
CA GLN A 111 -8.66 -18.21 17.57
C GLN A 111 -7.17 -18.43 17.81
N VAL A 112 -6.31 -17.52 17.35
CA VAL A 112 -4.89 -17.54 17.71
C VAL A 112 -4.67 -16.91 19.09
N SER A 113 -3.84 -17.54 19.92
CA SER A 113 -3.50 -17.12 21.28
C SER A 113 -2.00 -16.95 21.51
N GLY A 114 -1.19 -17.10 20.46
CA GLY A 114 0.26 -17.02 20.51
C GLY A 114 0.96 -17.84 19.44
N VAL A 115 2.26 -18.09 19.65
CA VAL A 115 3.14 -18.83 18.74
C VAL A 115 4.02 -19.84 19.49
N ILE A 116 4.50 -20.85 18.76
CA ILE A 116 5.51 -21.81 19.22
C ILE A 116 6.81 -21.51 18.48
N LEU A 117 7.89 -21.36 19.23
CA LEU A 117 9.23 -21.07 18.71
C LEU A 117 9.96 -22.35 18.28
N GLY A 118 11.06 -22.20 17.55
CA GLY A 118 11.88 -23.33 17.07
C GLY A 118 12.49 -24.21 18.16
N ASP A 119 12.65 -23.70 19.39
CA ASP A 119 13.09 -24.46 20.56
C ASP A 119 11.92 -25.16 21.31
N GLY A 120 10.69 -25.00 20.82
CA GLY A 120 9.46 -25.50 21.45
C GLY A 120 8.87 -24.58 22.52
N SER A 121 9.50 -23.44 22.83
CA SER A 121 8.99 -22.45 23.77
C SER A 121 7.68 -21.84 23.27
N ARG A 122 6.79 -21.51 24.21
CA ARG A 122 5.45 -20.95 23.92
C ARG A 122 5.41 -19.49 24.28
N VAL A 123 4.96 -18.65 23.35
CA VAL A 123 4.77 -17.22 23.55
C VAL A 123 3.31 -16.87 23.35
N HIS A 124 2.66 -16.37 24.40
CA HIS A 124 1.26 -15.96 24.34
C HIS A 124 1.10 -14.52 23.85
N ALA A 125 0.07 -14.28 23.05
CA ALA A 125 -0.25 -12.95 22.51
C ALA A 125 -1.77 -12.80 22.28
N GLY A 126 -2.28 -11.59 22.46
CA GLY A 126 -3.69 -11.28 22.19
C GLY A 126 -4.03 -11.13 20.69
N SER A 127 -3.02 -10.98 19.84
CA SER A 127 -3.11 -10.99 18.37
C SER A 127 -1.74 -11.38 17.81
N VAL A 128 -1.70 -11.98 16.62
CA VAL A 128 -0.45 -12.37 15.92
C VAL A 128 -0.46 -11.79 14.51
N ILE A 129 0.66 -11.19 14.09
CA ILE A 129 0.86 -10.69 12.72
C ILE A 129 1.97 -11.50 12.06
N LEU A 130 1.68 -12.14 10.92
CA LEU A 130 2.70 -12.84 10.13
C LEU A 130 3.19 -11.96 8.97
N THR A 131 4.51 -11.76 8.92
CA THR A 131 5.22 -10.95 7.92
C THR A 131 6.41 -11.74 7.34
N THR A 132 6.19 -13.01 7.01
CA THR A 132 7.23 -14.00 6.66
C THR A 132 8.03 -13.70 5.40
N GLY A 133 7.71 -12.63 4.64
CA GLY A 133 8.46 -12.24 3.45
C GLY A 133 8.52 -13.37 2.43
N THR A 134 9.74 -13.74 2.03
CA THR A 134 10.01 -14.84 1.10
C THR A 134 10.41 -16.15 1.78
N PHE A 135 10.24 -16.26 3.11
CA PHE A 135 10.81 -17.36 3.89
C PHE A 135 9.93 -18.61 3.94
N LEU A 136 8.61 -18.48 3.78
CA LEU A 136 7.67 -19.59 3.88
C LEU A 136 7.89 -20.59 2.72
N ARG A 137 8.39 -21.79 3.05
CA ARG A 137 8.90 -22.81 2.10
C ARG A 137 9.76 -22.21 0.97
N GLY A 138 10.59 -21.23 1.29
CA GLY A 138 11.43 -20.51 0.33
C GLY A 138 12.42 -21.42 -0.40
N MET A 139 12.57 -21.21 -1.71
CA MET A 139 13.50 -21.92 -2.59
C MET A 139 14.23 -20.92 -3.49
N VAL A 140 15.56 -20.96 -3.50
CA VAL A 140 16.41 -20.14 -4.39
C VAL A 140 16.74 -20.91 -5.66
N PHE A 141 16.74 -20.21 -6.80
CA PHE A 141 16.99 -20.74 -8.15
C PHE A 141 18.14 -19.97 -8.81
N ILE A 142 19.16 -20.71 -9.26
CA ILE A 142 20.26 -20.20 -10.09
C ILE A 142 20.53 -21.23 -11.19
N GLY A 143 20.10 -20.91 -12.42
CA GLY A 143 20.02 -21.84 -13.53
C GLY A 143 19.11 -23.02 -13.20
N LEU A 144 19.69 -24.22 -13.23
CA LEU A 144 19.03 -25.47 -12.85
C LEU A 144 19.20 -25.81 -11.37
N LYS A 145 20.10 -25.12 -10.65
CA LYS A 145 20.37 -25.39 -9.23
C LYS A 145 19.26 -24.80 -8.37
N MET A 146 18.76 -25.60 -7.43
CA MET A 146 17.74 -25.22 -6.46
C MET A 146 18.22 -25.54 -5.05
N HIS A 147 17.99 -24.65 -4.10
CA HIS A 147 18.27 -24.90 -2.68
C HIS A 147 17.23 -24.24 -1.77
N PRO A 148 16.82 -24.90 -0.66
CA PRO A 148 15.90 -24.32 0.31
C PRO A 148 16.51 -23.09 0.98
N ALA A 149 15.85 -21.94 0.82
CA ALA A 149 16.31 -20.67 1.35
C ALA A 149 15.23 -19.59 1.19
N GLY A 150 15.00 -18.80 2.24
CA GLY A 150 14.14 -17.61 2.16
C GLY A 150 14.81 -16.44 1.43
N ARG A 151 16.11 -16.28 1.69
CA ARG A 151 17.05 -15.38 1.00
C ARG A 151 18.38 -16.12 0.89
N LEU A 152 19.26 -15.67 0.00
CA LEU A 152 20.57 -16.31 -0.16
C LEU A 152 21.32 -16.33 1.20
N GLY A 153 21.55 -17.51 1.76
CA GLY A 153 22.20 -17.72 3.06
C GLY A 153 21.27 -17.85 4.28
N ASP A 154 19.95 -17.70 4.11
CA ASP A 154 18.97 -17.81 5.20
C ASP A 154 18.10 -19.08 5.08
N GLN A 155 17.79 -19.71 6.22
CA GLN A 155 16.94 -20.89 6.28
C GLN A 155 15.46 -20.54 6.01
N PRO A 156 14.70 -21.42 5.33
CA PRO A 156 13.26 -21.24 5.15
C PRO A 156 12.46 -21.60 6.41
N SER A 157 11.22 -21.12 6.51
CA SER A 157 10.25 -21.57 7.52
C SER A 157 9.34 -22.65 6.92
N ILE A 158 9.33 -23.83 7.54
CA ILE A 158 8.62 -25.02 7.04
C ILE A 158 7.45 -25.39 7.97
N GLY A 159 7.67 -25.43 9.29
CA GLY A 159 6.62 -25.82 10.25
C GLY A 159 5.39 -24.94 10.13
N LEU A 160 5.60 -23.62 10.15
CA LEU A 160 4.52 -22.63 10.06
C LEU A 160 3.71 -22.77 8.77
N ALA A 161 4.38 -23.10 7.65
CA ALA A 161 3.71 -23.30 6.36
C ALA A 161 2.73 -24.48 6.41
N GLN A 162 3.15 -25.58 7.04
CA GLN A 162 2.31 -26.76 7.21
C GLN A 162 1.11 -26.48 8.12
N THR A 163 1.30 -25.69 9.19
CA THR A 163 0.20 -25.27 10.06
C THR A 163 -0.84 -24.45 9.31
N LEU A 164 -0.41 -23.46 8.52
CA LEU A 164 -1.32 -22.63 7.73
C LEU A 164 -2.10 -23.47 6.71
N GLU A 165 -1.44 -24.42 6.05
CA GLU A 165 -2.10 -25.36 5.13
C GLU A 165 -3.14 -26.24 5.84
N LYS A 166 -2.82 -26.79 7.03
CA LYS A 166 -3.75 -27.58 7.84
C LYS A 166 -4.98 -26.79 8.31
N LEU A 167 -4.83 -25.48 8.54
CA LEU A 167 -5.93 -24.58 8.91
C LEU A 167 -6.88 -24.27 7.73
N GLY A 168 -6.51 -24.67 6.52
CA GLY A 168 -7.30 -24.50 5.31
C GLY A 168 -7.05 -23.19 4.58
N PHE A 169 -5.90 -22.54 4.81
CA PHE A 169 -5.49 -21.42 3.96
C PHE A 169 -5.15 -21.93 2.56
N ALA A 170 -5.64 -21.23 1.53
CA ALA A 170 -5.31 -21.51 0.15
C ALA A 170 -3.89 -20.99 -0.13
N VAL A 171 -2.97 -21.91 -0.38
CA VAL A 171 -1.56 -21.60 -0.61
C VAL A 171 -1.26 -21.56 -2.10
N GLY A 172 -0.63 -20.49 -2.56
CA GLY A 172 -0.03 -20.40 -3.88
C GLY A 172 1.49 -20.21 -3.80
N ARG A 173 2.17 -20.30 -4.95
CA ARG A 173 3.62 -20.10 -5.06
C ARG A 173 3.92 -18.91 -5.95
N LEU A 174 4.66 -17.92 -5.44
CA LEU A 174 5.14 -16.78 -6.24
C LEU A 174 6.63 -16.89 -6.48
N LYS A 175 7.06 -16.30 -7.60
CA LYS A 175 8.45 -16.24 -8.04
C LYS A 175 8.86 -14.78 -8.18
N THR A 176 10.00 -14.41 -7.60
CA THR A 176 10.63 -13.09 -7.79
C THR A 176 12.12 -13.27 -8.07
N GLY A 177 12.76 -12.29 -8.74
CA GLY A 177 14.18 -12.37 -9.08
C GLY A 177 14.93 -11.07 -8.81
N THR A 178 16.20 -11.19 -8.45
CA THR A 178 17.12 -10.07 -8.21
C THR A 178 18.26 -10.11 -9.25
N PRO A 179 18.78 -8.95 -9.69
CA PRO A 179 19.92 -8.94 -10.60
C PRO A 179 21.20 -9.43 -9.93
N PRO A 180 22.25 -9.71 -10.72
CA PRO A 180 23.60 -9.80 -10.19
C PRO A 180 24.03 -8.50 -9.51
N ARG A 181 25.07 -8.57 -8.70
CA ARG A 181 25.75 -7.41 -8.12
C ARG A 181 27.09 -7.23 -8.80
N LEU A 182 27.43 -5.98 -9.13
CA LEU A 182 28.63 -5.66 -9.89
C LEU A 182 29.62 -4.85 -9.03
N ALA A 183 30.92 -5.09 -9.19
CA ALA A 183 31.96 -4.30 -8.55
C ALA A 183 32.06 -2.92 -9.23
N LYS A 184 31.90 -1.85 -8.46
CA LYS A 184 31.86 -0.46 -8.94
C LYS A 184 33.10 -0.07 -9.73
N ASP A 185 34.27 -0.41 -9.21
CA ASP A 185 35.61 -0.15 -9.75
C ASP A 185 35.93 -0.91 -11.05
N SER A 186 35.08 -1.84 -11.46
CA SER A 186 35.21 -2.58 -12.72
C SER A 186 34.33 -2.06 -13.87
N ILE A 187 33.53 -1.02 -13.63
CA ILE A 187 32.59 -0.43 -14.59
C ILE A 187 33.20 0.82 -15.22
N ASP A 188 33.09 0.97 -16.53
CA ASP A 188 33.48 2.20 -17.23
C ASP A 188 32.32 3.20 -17.21
N PHE A 189 32.27 4.04 -16.16
CA PHE A 189 31.26 5.08 -16.05
C PHE A 189 31.46 6.25 -17.01
N SER A 190 32.65 6.39 -17.62
CA SER A 190 32.96 7.55 -18.47
C SER A 190 32.17 7.54 -19.78
N VAL A 191 31.76 6.35 -20.22
CA VAL A 191 30.99 6.14 -21.45
C VAL A 191 29.48 6.04 -21.21
N LEU A 192 29.03 6.21 -19.95
CA LEU A 192 27.63 6.06 -19.55
C LEU A 192 26.94 7.41 -19.33
N GLU A 193 25.63 7.44 -19.57
CA GLU A 193 24.83 8.62 -19.28
C GLU A 193 24.63 8.78 -17.76
N ARG A 194 25.19 9.85 -17.22
CA ARG A 194 25.07 10.21 -15.81
C ARG A 194 23.75 10.93 -15.54
N HIS A 195 23.02 10.48 -14.54
CA HIS A 195 21.84 11.15 -14.01
C HIS A 195 22.06 11.61 -12.58
N THR A 196 21.98 12.92 -12.38
CA THR A 196 22.05 13.57 -11.07
C THR A 196 20.67 13.59 -10.38
N ALA A 197 20.69 13.82 -9.08
CA ALA A 197 19.49 14.01 -8.26
C ALA A 197 18.82 15.37 -8.55
N ASP A 198 17.59 15.53 -8.08
CA ASP A 198 16.87 16.80 -8.12
C ASP A 198 17.48 17.81 -7.15
N ASN A 199 17.50 19.09 -7.53
CA ASN A 199 17.90 20.21 -6.67
C ASN A 199 16.78 21.28 -6.66
N PRO A 200 16.11 21.51 -5.51
CA PRO A 200 16.27 20.83 -4.24
C PRO A 200 15.64 19.42 -4.22
N PRO A 201 16.16 18.49 -3.38
CA PRO A 201 15.53 17.20 -3.13
C PRO A 201 14.21 17.37 -2.37
N VAL A 202 13.29 16.42 -2.57
CA VAL A 202 12.01 16.38 -1.86
C VAL A 202 12.04 15.22 -0.87
N PRO A 203 11.90 15.46 0.45
CA PRO A 203 11.86 14.39 1.45
C PRO A 203 10.61 13.51 1.28
N PHE A 204 10.57 12.36 1.93
CA PHE A 204 9.37 11.51 2.00
C PHE A 204 8.47 11.85 3.19
N SER A 205 9.03 12.25 4.33
CA SER A 205 8.24 12.54 5.52
C SER A 205 7.63 13.94 5.45
N PHE A 206 6.46 14.10 6.06
CA PHE A 206 5.86 15.42 6.30
C PHE A 206 6.49 16.16 7.48
N LEU A 207 7.26 15.46 8.34
CA LEU A 207 7.99 16.08 9.45
C LEU A 207 9.37 16.62 9.04
N SER A 208 9.85 16.25 7.86
CA SER A 208 11.18 16.62 7.37
C SER A 208 11.10 17.86 6.49
N GLU A 209 11.76 18.94 6.92
CA GLU A 209 11.91 20.16 6.11
C GLU A 209 12.97 19.98 5.00
N ALA A 210 13.96 19.12 5.23
CA ALA A 210 15.03 18.79 4.29
C ALA A 210 15.50 17.34 4.48
N VAL A 211 16.22 16.83 3.49
CA VAL A 211 16.93 15.53 3.57
C VAL A 211 18.32 15.74 4.19
N TRP A 212 18.88 14.69 4.78
CA TRP A 212 20.15 14.75 5.52
C TRP A 212 21.40 15.10 4.69
N ILE A 213 21.35 14.87 3.38
CA ILE A 213 22.47 15.02 2.45
C ILE A 213 22.28 16.22 1.53
N LYS A 214 23.35 17.00 1.29
CA LYS A 214 23.28 18.15 0.39
C LYS A 214 23.13 17.72 -1.07
N PRO A 215 22.45 18.50 -1.93
CA PRO A 215 22.27 18.16 -3.35
C PRO A 215 23.56 17.79 -4.09
N GLU A 216 24.65 18.51 -3.81
CA GLU A 216 25.97 18.31 -4.42
C GLU A 216 26.67 17.01 -3.97
N ASP A 217 26.34 16.50 -2.78
CA ASP A 217 26.94 15.28 -2.20
C ASP A 217 26.15 14.01 -2.59
N GLN A 218 24.98 14.17 -3.22
CA GLN A 218 24.16 13.03 -3.66
C GLN A 218 24.83 12.23 -4.78
N LEU A 219 24.71 10.90 -4.66
CA LEU A 219 25.24 9.95 -5.63
C LEU A 219 24.53 10.07 -6.98
N SER A 220 25.25 9.78 -8.05
CA SER A 220 24.68 9.71 -9.40
C SER A 220 24.29 8.28 -9.75
N CYS A 221 23.20 8.13 -10.50
CA CYS A 221 22.85 6.88 -11.17
C CYS A 221 23.29 6.95 -12.63
N TYR A 222 23.52 5.80 -13.25
CA TYR A 222 23.95 5.73 -14.65
C TYR A 222 22.99 4.90 -15.48
N ARG A 223 22.77 5.31 -16.72
CA ARG A 223 21.88 4.62 -17.65
C ARG A 223 22.68 3.89 -18.73
N THR A 224 22.29 2.65 -19.01
CA THR A 224 22.79 1.86 -20.14
C THR A 224 21.65 1.05 -20.77
N LEU A 225 21.94 0.31 -21.84
CA LEU A 225 20.95 -0.37 -22.66
C LEU A 225 21.41 -1.80 -22.99
N THR A 226 20.46 -2.73 -23.09
CA THR A 226 20.73 -4.05 -23.67
C THR A 226 20.91 -3.96 -25.19
N ASN A 227 21.29 -5.06 -25.82
CA ASN A 227 21.45 -5.15 -27.28
C ASN A 227 21.12 -6.56 -27.77
N GLY A 228 21.20 -6.76 -29.10
CA GLY A 228 20.88 -8.05 -29.72
C GLY A 228 21.77 -9.22 -29.31
N LYS A 229 22.98 -8.98 -28.77
CA LYS A 229 23.82 -10.08 -28.25
C LYS A 229 23.24 -10.66 -26.97
N VAL A 230 22.75 -9.79 -26.07
CA VAL A 230 22.07 -10.20 -24.84
C VAL A 230 20.84 -11.06 -25.15
N GLU A 231 20.03 -10.63 -26.13
CA GLU A 231 18.87 -11.38 -26.60
C GLU A 231 19.25 -12.78 -27.11
N ARG A 232 20.30 -12.90 -27.93
CA ARG A 232 20.81 -14.19 -28.43
C ARG A 232 21.24 -15.11 -27.30
N ILE A 233 22.06 -14.62 -26.35
CA ILE A 233 22.52 -15.43 -25.21
C ILE A 233 21.33 -15.97 -24.42
N ILE A 234 20.31 -15.15 -24.18
CA ILE A 234 19.10 -15.58 -23.47
C ILE A 234 18.35 -16.66 -24.26
N HIS A 235 18.12 -16.46 -25.55
CA HIS A 235 17.40 -17.40 -26.40
C HIS A 235 18.10 -18.76 -26.50
N ASP A 236 19.41 -18.76 -26.74
CA ASP A 236 20.20 -19.98 -26.91
C ASP A 236 20.24 -20.83 -25.63
N ASN A 237 20.03 -20.20 -24.46
CA ASN A 237 20.20 -20.83 -23.15
C ASN A 237 18.90 -20.96 -22.33
N LEU A 238 17.72 -20.77 -22.92
CA LEU A 238 16.42 -20.92 -22.24
C LEU A 238 16.23 -22.29 -21.57
N HIS A 239 16.82 -23.33 -22.15
CA HIS A 239 16.76 -24.70 -21.64
C HIS A 239 17.38 -24.86 -20.23
N LEU A 240 18.26 -23.93 -19.83
CA LEU A 240 18.95 -23.89 -18.53
C LEU A 240 18.22 -23.05 -17.47
N ASN A 241 17.02 -22.56 -17.79
CA ASN A 241 16.25 -21.67 -16.92
C ASN A 241 14.96 -22.34 -16.41
N ASN A 242 15.02 -22.99 -15.24
CA ASN A 242 13.85 -23.58 -14.60
C ASN A 242 12.86 -22.52 -14.07
N HIS A 243 13.35 -21.33 -13.76
CA HIS A 243 12.53 -20.25 -13.19
C HIS A 243 11.43 -19.78 -14.17
N VAL A 244 11.75 -19.73 -15.47
CA VAL A 244 10.88 -19.22 -16.55
C VAL A 244 10.07 -20.34 -17.23
N ARG A 245 10.63 -21.56 -17.36
CA ARG A 245 9.98 -22.67 -18.10
C ARG A 245 8.67 -23.19 -17.48
N GLU A 246 8.54 -23.14 -16.16
CA GLU A 246 7.38 -23.72 -15.44
C GLU A 246 6.13 -22.83 -15.45
N THR A 247 6.19 -21.64 -16.04
CA THR A 247 5.05 -20.71 -16.10
C THR A 247 4.36 -20.77 -17.46
N THR A 248 3.36 -21.65 -17.62
CA THR A 248 2.53 -21.78 -18.85
C THR A 248 1.76 -20.50 -19.18
N ARG A 249 1.52 -19.65 -18.18
CA ARG A 249 1.08 -18.25 -18.30
C ARG A 249 1.96 -17.41 -17.36
N GLY A 250 3.08 -16.88 -17.86
CA GLY A 250 3.94 -15.98 -17.08
C GLY A 250 3.20 -14.76 -16.54
N PRO A 251 3.71 -14.09 -15.49
CA PRO A 251 3.05 -12.90 -14.92
C PRO A 251 2.86 -11.81 -15.98
N ARG A 252 1.74 -11.08 -15.94
CA ARG A 252 1.50 -9.90 -16.80
C ARG A 252 2.59 -8.85 -16.61
N TYR A 253 3.21 -8.75 -15.44
CA TYR A 253 4.46 -8.01 -15.26
C TYR A 253 5.66 -8.94 -15.15
N CYS A 254 6.54 -8.91 -16.16
CA CYS A 254 7.74 -9.74 -16.24
C CYS A 254 8.98 -8.94 -15.77
N PRO A 255 9.44 -9.07 -14.50
CA PRO A 255 10.56 -8.28 -14.02
C PRO A 255 11.91 -8.78 -14.55
N SER A 256 12.05 -10.08 -14.82
CA SER A 256 13.31 -10.68 -15.24
C SER A 256 13.64 -10.35 -16.69
N LEU A 257 14.93 -10.22 -16.98
CA LEU A 257 15.45 -9.90 -18.30
C LEU A 257 15.07 -10.98 -19.30
N GLU A 258 15.14 -12.25 -18.91
CA GLU A 258 14.77 -13.38 -19.76
C GLU A 258 13.29 -13.31 -20.17
N SER A 259 12.40 -13.06 -19.21
CA SER A 259 10.97 -12.94 -19.50
C SER A 259 10.62 -11.70 -20.32
N LYS A 260 11.37 -10.59 -20.17
CA LYS A 260 11.18 -9.39 -21.01
C LYS A 260 11.57 -9.66 -22.47
N VAL A 261 12.71 -10.30 -22.69
CA VAL A 261 13.19 -10.66 -24.04
C VAL A 261 12.20 -11.60 -24.72
N LEU A 262 11.74 -12.65 -24.03
CA LEU A 262 10.77 -13.60 -24.58
C LEU A 262 9.44 -12.94 -24.98
N ARG A 263 8.97 -11.98 -24.18
CA ARG A 263 7.67 -11.35 -24.40
C ARG A 263 7.72 -10.19 -25.38
N PHE A 264 8.86 -9.51 -25.45
CA PHE A 264 9.08 -8.35 -26.30
C PHE A 264 10.33 -8.57 -27.16
N PRO A 265 10.28 -9.50 -28.12
CA PRO A 265 11.43 -9.81 -28.97
C PRO A 265 11.89 -8.57 -29.74
N ASN A 266 13.19 -8.47 -29.97
CA ASN A 266 13.87 -7.36 -30.65
C ASN A 266 13.76 -5.99 -29.95
N ARG A 267 13.30 -5.93 -28.68
CA ARG A 267 13.33 -4.67 -27.92
C ARG A 267 14.65 -4.48 -27.18
N ILE A 268 15.19 -3.28 -27.31
CA ILE A 268 16.24 -2.79 -26.42
C ILE A 268 15.61 -2.41 -25.08
N HIS A 269 16.20 -2.89 -23.99
CA HIS A 269 15.75 -2.64 -22.63
C HIS A 269 16.68 -1.68 -21.92
N GLN A 270 16.09 -0.71 -21.22
CA GLN A 270 16.83 0.23 -20.38
C GLN A 270 17.23 -0.40 -19.05
N LEU A 271 18.46 -0.13 -18.65
CA LEU A 271 19.06 -0.56 -17.39
C LEU A 271 19.56 0.66 -16.61
N TRP A 272 19.45 0.59 -15.29
CA TRP A 272 19.98 1.59 -14.38
C TRP A 272 21.04 0.98 -13.48
N LEU A 273 22.22 1.60 -13.45
CA LEU A 273 23.29 1.26 -12.52
C LEU A 273 23.15 2.15 -11.29
N GLU A 274 22.74 1.54 -10.19
CA GLU A 274 22.38 2.22 -8.95
C GLU A 274 23.39 1.87 -7.85
N PRO A 275 24.08 2.85 -7.25
CA PRO A 275 24.94 2.61 -6.09
C PRO A 275 24.14 2.07 -4.90
N GLU A 276 24.71 1.12 -4.15
CA GLU A 276 24.05 0.57 -2.94
C GLU A 276 24.32 1.35 -1.65
N GLY A 277 25.19 2.36 -1.72
CA GLY A 277 25.56 3.22 -0.58
C GLY A 277 26.75 4.11 -0.91
N LEU A 278 27.07 5.04 0.00
CA LEU A 278 28.21 5.97 -0.13
C LEU A 278 29.54 5.23 -0.08
N ASP A 279 29.69 4.34 0.91
CA ASP A 279 30.90 3.55 1.15
C ASP A 279 30.85 2.16 0.48
N SER A 280 29.90 1.93 -0.42
CA SER A 280 29.73 0.65 -1.10
C SER A 280 30.47 0.61 -2.43
N ASN A 281 31.24 -0.46 -2.63
CA ASN A 281 31.83 -0.81 -3.92
C ASN A 281 30.90 -1.67 -4.79
N VAL A 282 29.60 -1.73 -4.46
CA VAL A 282 28.61 -2.53 -5.16
C VAL A 282 27.64 -1.67 -5.95
N ILE A 283 27.38 -2.07 -7.19
CA ILE A 283 26.38 -1.50 -8.08
C ILE A 283 25.25 -2.50 -8.30
N TYR A 284 24.02 -2.01 -8.18
CA TYR A 284 22.80 -2.73 -8.49
C TYR A 284 22.34 -2.38 -9.92
N PRO A 285 22.39 -3.32 -10.89
CA PRO A 285 21.91 -3.08 -12.25
C PRO A 285 20.40 -3.33 -12.34
N GLN A 286 19.60 -2.34 -11.96
CA GLN A 286 18.15 -2.38 -12.05
C GLN A 286 17.71 -2.60 -13.50
N GLY A 287 16.72 -3.49 -13.65
CA GLY A 287 16.22 -3.92 -14.95
C GLY A 287 16.84 -5.23 -15.44
N MET A 288 17.93 -5.68 -14.82
CA MET A 288 18.72 -6.86 -15.18
C MET A 288 18.49 -8.07 -14.25
N SER A 289 17.31 -8.17 -13.60
CA SER A 289 16.99 -9.36 -12.80
C SER A 289 17.09 -10.61 -13.69
N MET A 290 17.87 -11.61 -13.30
CA MET A 290 18.00 -12.84 -14.07
C MET A 290 18.31 -14.03 -13.16
N THR A 291 18.09 -15.21 -13.70
CA THR A 291 18.18 -16.51 -13.01
C THR A 291 19.00 -17.50 -13.80
N LEU A 292 19.72 -17.05 -14.84
CA LEU A 292 20.62 -17.88 -15.63
C LEU A 292 21.78 -18.43 -14.77
N PRO A 293 22.46 -19.51 -15.20
CA PRO A 293 23.74 -19.93 -14.63
C PRO A 293 24.75 -18.77 -14.54
N PRO A 294 25.58 -18.69 -13.47
CA PRO A 294 26.48 -17.56 -13.25
C PRO A 294 27.38 -17.20 -14.45
N GLU A 295 27.93 -18.21 -15.12
CA GLU A 295 28.79 -18.06 -16.30
C GLU A 295 28.07 -17.38 -17.48
N LEU A 296 26.76 -17.59 -17.61
CA LEU A 296 25.94 -16.93 -18.63
C LEU A 296 25.54 -15.52 -18.20
N GLN A 297 25.38 -15.27 -16.90
CA GLN A 297 25.17 -13.91 -16.40
C GLN A 297 26.39 -13.03 -16.71
N GLU A 298 27.60 -13.55 -16.50
CA GLU A 298 28.85 -12.84 -16.84
C GLU A 298 28.92 -12.52 -18.34
N GLN A 299 28.55 -13.46 -19.22
CA GLN A 299 28.49 -13.21 -20.66
C GLN A 299 27.47 -12.13 -21.02
N VAL A 300 26.29 -12.14 -20.40
CA VAL A 300 25.26 -11.10 -20.59
C VAL A 300 25.78 -9.74 -20.15
N ILE A 301 26.42 -9.66 -18.97
CA ILE A 301 26.99 -8.42 -18.42
C ILE A 301 28.06 -7.87 -19.36
N ALA A 302 29.00 -8.70 -19.80
CA ALA A 302 30.11 -8.29 -20.66
C ALA A 302 29.66 -7.81 -22.06
N CYS A 303 28.43 -8.13 -22.47
CA CYS A 303 27.85 -7.65 -23.73
C CYS A 303 27.29 -6.24 -23.63
N ILE A 304 27.12 -5.67 -22.44
CA ILE A 304 26.43 -4.39 -22.22
C ILE A 304 27.45 -3.25 -22.23
N HIS A 305 27.09 -2.16 -22.92
CA HIS A 305 27.91 -0.97 -23.04
C HIS A 305 28.30 -0.41 -21.67
N GLY A 306 29.61 -0.24 -21.44
CA GLY A 306 30.22 0.20 -20.18
C GLY A 306 30.44 -0.90 -19.14
N LEU A 307 29.96 -2.12 -19.39
CA LEU A 307 30.05 -3.29 -18.50
C LEU A 307 30.97 -4.40 -19.06
N GLU A 308 31.73 -4.13 -20.12
CA GLU A 308 32.57 -5.12 -20.81
C GLU A 308 33.60 -5.78 -19.90
N LYS A 309 34.06 -5.05 -18.88
CA LYS A 309 35.02 -5.51 -17.87
C LYS A 309 34.42 -5.63 -16.47
N ALA A 310 33.09 -5.48 -16.36
CA ALA A 310 32.42 -5.49 -15.07
C ALA A 310 32.55 -6.87 -14.40
N LYS A 311 33.00 -6.88 -13.15
CA LYS A 311 33.14 -8.08 -12.34
C LYS A 311 31.87 -8.30 -11.53
N MET A 312 31.30 -9.51 -11.64
CA MET A 312 30.16 -9.92 -10.85
C MET A 312 30.62 -10.33 -9.44
N VAL A 313 30.14 -9.62 -8.40
CA VAL A 313 30.44 -9.94 -6.99
C VAL A 313 29.44 -10.94 -6.41
N GLN A 314 28.23 -10.97 -6.95
CA GLN A 314 27.19 -11.91 -6.56
C GLN A 314 26.31 -12.22 -7.79
N PRO A 315 25.99 -13.50 -8.06
CA PRO A 315 25.06 -13.85 -9.12
C PRO A 315 23.63 -13.39 -8.81
N GLY A 316 22.90 -13.03 -9.85
CA GLY A 316 21.45 -12.88 -9.81
C GLY A 316 20.79 -14.22 -9.57
N TYR A 317 19.63 -14.19 -8.92
CA TYR A 317 18.91 -15.41 -8.56
C TYR A 317 17.41 -15.16 -8.44
N GLY A 318 16.65 -16.24 -8.54
CA GLY A 318 15.21 -16.27 -8.29
C GLY A 318 14.91 -16.82 -6.90
N VAL A 319 13.82 -16.35 -6.29
CA VAL A 319 13.23 -16.94 -5.08
C VAL A 319 11.80 -17.33 -5.39
N GLN A 320 11.44 -18.58 -5.10
CA GLN A 320 10.06 -19.03 -5.03
C GLN A 320 9.67 -19.18 -3.56
N TYR A 321 8.48 -18.74 -3.21
CA TYR A 321 7.98 -18.78 -1.84
C TYR A 321 6.46 -18.95 -1.83
N ASP A 322 5.94 -19.39 -0.71
CA ASP A 322 4.51 -19.49 -0.49
C ASP A 322 3.90 -18.13 -0.18
N PHE A 323 2.72 -17.90 -0.74
CA PHE A 323 1.82 -16.84 -0.32
C PHE A 323 0.45 -17.43 -0.05
N LEU A 324 -0.34 -16.75 0.77
CA LEU A 324 -1.71 -17.13 1.09
C LEU A 324 -2.66 -16.24 0.29
N ASP A 325 -3.76 -16.81 -0.17
CA ASP A 325 -4.77 -16.08 -0.93
C ASP A 325 -5.36 -14.93 -0.08
N PRO A 326 -5.11 -13.66 -0.43
CA PRO A 326 -5.53 -12.54 0.39
C PRO A 326 -7.06 -12.35 0.43
N ARG A 327 -7.84 -13.05 -0.41
CA ARG A 327 -9.31 -13.09 -0.32
C ARG A 327 -9.82 -13.75 0.96
N GLN A 328 -8.96 -14.53 1.63
CA GLN A 328 -9.23 -15.11 2.95
C GLN A 328 -8.99 -14.11 4.10
N LEU A 329 -8.65 -12.86 3.79
CA LEU A 329 -8.53 -11.76 4.74
C LEU A 329 -9.73 -10.81 4.64
N SER A 330 -10.01 -10.13 5.73
CA SER A 330 -10.87 -8.96 5.73
C SER A 330 -10.10 -7.71 5.26
N THR A 331 -10.81 -6.61 5.03
CA THR A 331 -10.21 -5.29 4.78
C THR A 331 -9.39 -4.75 5.96
N SER A 332 -9.51 -5.33 7.16
CA SER A 332 -8.62 -5.03 8.30
C SER A 332 -7.30 -5.82 8.28
N LEU A 333 -7.12 -6.69 7.28
CA LEU A 333 -6.06 -7.69 7.16
C LEU A 333 -6.12 -8.82 8.22
N GLU A 334 -7.22 -8.92 8.98
CA GLU A 334 -7.50 -10.07 9.85
C GLU A 334 -7.95 -11.26 9.01
N SER A 335 -7.49 -12.47 9.36
CA SER A 335 -7.93 -13.70 8.73
C SER A 335 -9.40 -13.99 9.02
N ARG A 336 -10.12 -14.43 7.99
CA ARG A 336 -11.50 -14.94 8.13
C ARG A 336 -11.55 -16.38 8.66
N LEU A 337 -10.43 -17.11 8.59
CA LEU A 337 -10.35 -18.49 9.05
C LEU A 337 -9.93 -18.59 10.52
N VAL A 338 -8.99 -17.74 10.93
CA VAL A 338 -8.39 -17.75 12.26
C VAL A 338 -8.49 -16.35 12.86
N GLN A 339 -9.32 -16.21 13.89
CA GLN A 339 -9.52 -14.94 14.56
C GLN A 339 -8.21 -14.43 15.19
N ARG A 340 -8.00 -13.11 15.18
CA ARG A 340 -6.83 -12.41 15.73
C ARG A 340 -5.49 -12.71 15.04
N LEU A 341 -5.51 -13.42 13.92
CA LEU A 341 -4.37 -13.65 13.06
C LEU A 341 -4.40 -12.68 11.87
N PHE A 342 -3.34 -11.91 11.70
CA PHE A 342 -3.21 -10.89 10.65
C PHE A 342 -2.04 -11.23 9.73
N PHE A 343 -2.16 -10.90 8.44
CA PHE A 343 -1.08 -11.08 7.47
C PHE A 343 -0.72 -9.76 6.79
N ALA A 344 0.57 -9.51 6.59
CA ALA A 344 1.03 -8.31 5.90
C ALA A 344 2.30 -8.57 5.06
N GLY A 345 2.34 -7.93 3.89
CA GLY A 345 3.52 -7.95 3.01
C GLY A 345 3.47 -9.07 1.98
N GLN A 346 4.62 -9.70 1.73
CA GLN A 346 4.75 -10.66 0.63
C GLN A 346 3.93 -11.94 0.83
N ILE A 347 3.60 -12.30 2.08
CA ILE A 347 2.70 -13.41 2.40
C ILE A 347 1.30 -13.21 1.79
N ASN A 348 0.86 -11.97 1.55
CA ASN A 348 -0.40 -11.64 0.87
C ASN A 348 -0.26 -11.55 -0.66
N GLY A 349 0.88 -11.98 -1.21
CA GLY A 349 1.13 -11.99 -2.64
C GLY A 349 1.56 -10.64 -3.23
N THR A 350 1.95 -9.67 -2.41
CA THR A 350 2.54 -8.40 -2.89
C THR A 350 4.04 -8.51 -3.12
N THR A 351 4.61 -7.57 -3.89
CA THR A 351 6.08 -7.41 -4.00
C THR A 351 6.49 -5.95 -3.95
N GLY A 352 7.29 -5.61 -2.93
CA GLY A 352 7.80 -4.26 -2.74
C GLY A 352 7.84 -3.90 -1.26
N TYR A 353 8.78 -3.05 -0.89
CA TYR A 353 8.91 -2.62 0.51
C TYR A 353 7.73 -1.72 0.91
N GLU A 354 7.26 -0.88 -0.02
CA GLU A 354 6.21 0.10 0.21
C GLU A 354 4.84 -0.57 0.35
N GLU A 355 4.51 -1.52 -0.53
CA GLU A 355 3.32 -2.36 -0.41
C GLU A 355 3.32 -3.14 0.92
N ALA A 356 4.48 -3.68 1.33
CA ALA A 356 4.59 -4.40 2.59
C ALA A 356 4.48 -3.49 3.81
N ALA A 357 5.11 -2.31 3.79
CA ALA A 357 5.01 -1.33 4.86
C ALA A 357 3.56 -0.81 5.02
N ALA A 358 2.88 -0.53 3.90
CA ALA A 358 1.48 -0.13 3.88
C ALA A 358 0.57 -1.16 4.56
N GLN A 359 0.69 -2.43 4.20
CA GLN A 359 -0.05 -3.51 4.86
C GLN A 359 0.36 -3.66 6.33
N GLY A 360 1.66 -3.56 6.63
CA GLY A 360 2.19 -3.73 7.98
C GLY A 360 1.66 -2.68 8.96
N VAL A 361 1.55 -1.42 8.53
CA VAL A 361 0.94 -0.35 9.35
C VAL A 361 -0.52 -0.66 9.64
N ILE A 362 -1.31 -1.05 8.64
CA ILE A 362 -2.74 -1.35 8.84
C ILE A 362 -2.94 -2.59 9.72
N ALA A 363 -2.18 -3.66 9.46
CA ALA A 363 -2.23 -4.88 10.27
C ALA A 363 -1.79 -4.60 11.72
N GLY A 364 -0.76 -3.77 11.92
CA GLY A 364 -0.29 -3.36 13.24
C GLY A 364 -1.33 -2.56 14.03
N ILE A 365 -1.92 -1.55 13.40
CA ILE A 365 -3.00 -0.75 13.98
C ILE A 365 -4.17 -1.67 14.37
N ASN A 366 -4.64 -2.50 13.44
CA ASN A 366 -5.81 -3.35 13.67
C ASN A 366 -5.56 -4.48 14.68
N ALA A 367 -4.35 -5.05 14.73
CA ALA A 367 -3.99 -6.01 15.77
C ALA A 367 -4.03 -5.37 17.16
N GLY A 368 -3.55 -4.12 17.30
CA GLY A 368 -3.64 -3.34 18.54
C GLY A 368 -5.10 -3.03 18.92
N LEU A 369 -5.88 -2.49 17.98
CA LEU A 369 -7.31 -2.18 18.21
C LEU A 369 -8.11 -3.43 18.58
N ARG A 370 -7.82 -4.58 17.95
CA ARG A 370 -8.45 -5.87 18.25
C ARG A 370 -8.20 -6.32 19.69
N VAL A 371 -6.98 -6.14 20.20
CA VAL A 371 -6.65 -6.42 21.61
C VAL A 371 -7.34 -5.44 22.55
N SER A 372 -7.46 -4.17 22.16
CA SER A 372 -8.15 -3.13 22.93
C SER A 372 -9.68 -3.16 22.81
N GLY A 373 -10.27 -4.12 22.10
CA GLY A 373 -11.73 -4.20 21.92
C GLY A 373 -12.33 -3.05 21.09
N LYS A 374 -11.51 -2.34 20.32
CA LYS A 374 -11.92 -1.21 19.46
C LYS A 374 -12.30 -1.68 18.04
N PRO A 375 -13.13 -0.93 17.30
CA PRO A 375 -13.42 -1.24 15.90
C PRO A 375 -12.14 -1.15 15.04
N PRO A 376 -12.06 -1.91 13.93
CA PRO A 376 -10.91 -1.85 13.04
C PRO A 376 -10.82 -0.49 12.33
N PHE A 377 -9.61 0.00 12.14
CA PHE A 377 -9.27 1.13 11.31
C PHE A 377 -9.19 0.69 9.85
N ILE A 378 -10.12 1.20 9.03
CA ILE A 378 -10.22 0.89 7.59
C ILE A 378 -10.03 2.18 6.80
N ILE A 379 -9.22 2.09 5.74
CA ILE A 379 -9.03 3.15 4.75
C ILE A 379 -9.78 2.73 3.49
N SER A 380 -10.77 3.51 3.07
CA SER A 380 -11.46 3.26 1.79
C SER A 380 -10.50 3.47 0.62
N ARG A 381 -10.73 2.76 -0.48
CA ARG A 381 -10.02 3.02 -1.74
C ARG A 381 -10.24 4.45 -2.28
N THR A 382 -11.28 5.13 -1.81
CA THR A 382 -11.55 6.55 -2.10
C THR A 382 -10.70 7.52 -1.27
N GLU A 383 -10.01 7.02 -0.24
CA GLU A 383 -9.27 7.83 0.73
C GLU A 383 -7.76 7.65 0.64
N GLY A 384 -7.25 6.56 0.06
CA GLY A 384 -5.82 6.35 -0.09
C GLY A 384 -5.42 5.16 -0.98
N TYR A 385 -4.18 5.20 -1.44
CA TYR A 385 -3.52 4.10 -2.15
C TYR A 385 -3.40 2.85 -1.28
N VAL A 386 -3.23 2.99 0.04
CA VAL A 386 -3.29 1.87 1.01
C VAL A 386 -4.66 1.19 0.95
N GLY A 387 -5.75 1.96 0.85
CA GLY A 387 -7.11 1.42 0.69
C GLY A 387 -7.29 0.68 -0.64
N VAL A 388 -6.78 1.25 -1.74
CA VAL A 388 -6.78 0.58 -3.07
C VAL A 388 -6.00 -0.74 -3.02
N LEU A 389 -4.81 -0.73 -2.41
CA LEU A 389 -3.95 -1.92 -2.26
C LEU A 389 -4.70 -3.05 -1.55
N ILE A 390 -5.28 -2.75 -0.39
CA ILE A 390 -5.93 -3.76 0.45
C ILE A 390 -7.24 -4.23 -0.20
N ASP A 391 -8.02 -3.32 -0.77
CA ASP A 391 -9.27 -3.67 -1.46
C ASP A 391 -9.00 -4.57 -2.67
N ASP A 392 -8.03 -4.24 -3.52
CA ASP A 392 -7.69 -5.06 -4.68
C ASP A 392 -7.23 -6.46 -4.24
N LEU A 393 -6.38 -6.57 -3.22
CA LEU A 393 -5.91 -7.85 -2.70
C LEU A 393 -7.05 -8.69 -2.13
N THR A 394 -7.88 -8.11 -1.26
CA THR A 394 -8.94 -8.83 -0.55
C THR A 394 -10.17 -9.12 -1.41
N THR A 395 -10.35 -8.40 -2.52
CA THR A 395 -11.46 -8.59 -3.46
C THR A 395 -11.08 -9.44 -4.66
N LEU A 396 -9.93 -9.18 -5.28
CA LEU A 396 -9.53 -9.80 -6.55
C LEU A 396 -8.57 -10.97 -6.36
N GLY A 397 -7.96 -11.08 -5.17
CA GLY A 397 -6.86 -11.99 -4.94
C GLY A 397 -5.63 -11.59 -5.75
N THR A 398 -4.67 -12.50 -5.87
CA THR A 398 -3.58 -12.30 -6.83
C THR A 398 -3.00 -13.62 -7.33
N ASN A 399 -2.75 -13.69 -8.64
CA ASN A 399 -2.11 -14.85 -9.29
C ASN A 399 -0.66 -14.55 -9.70
N GLU A 400 -0.22 -13.32 -9.51
CA GLU A 400 1.14 -12.83 -9.75
C GLU A 400 1.52 -11.87 -8.63
N PRO A 401 2.80 -11.51 -8.43
CA PRO A 401 3.14 -10.57 -7.38
C PRO A 401 2.50 -9.19 -7.63
N TYR A 402 1.56 -8.77 -6.77
CA TYR A 402 0.84 -7.50 -6.91
C TYR A 402 1.79 -6.30 -6.74
N ARG A 403 1.60 -5.28 -7.59
CA ARG A 403 2.42 -4.06 -7.64
C ARG A 403 1.54 -2.83 -7.86
N MET A 404 1.70 -1.78 -7.05
CA MET A 404 0.79 -0.63 -7.10
C MET A 404 0.72 0.10 -8.44
N PHE A 405 1.81 0.13 -9.22
CA PHE A 405 1.79 0.83 -10.51
C PHE A 405 0.92 0.12 -11.56
N THR A 406 0.54 -1.14 -11.33
CA THR A 406 -0.38 -1.88 -12.21
C THR A 406 -1.86 -1.66 -11.85
N SER A 407 -2.10 -1.09 -10.67
CA SER A 407 -3.43 -0.87 -10.11
C SER A 407 -4.15 0.28 -10.81
N ARG A 408 -5.47 0.15 -10.93
CA ARG A 408 -6.32 1.25 -11.37
C ARG A 408 -6.74 2.02 -10.12
N VAL A 409 -6.22 3.23 -10.01
CA VAL A 409 -6.66 4.21 -9.03
C VAL A 409 -7.56 5.19 -9.77
N GLU A 410 -8.83 5.22 -9.40
CA GLU A 410 -9.87 6.04 -10.05
C GLU A 410 -9.70 7.52 -9.69
N PHE A 411 -9.43 7.79 -8.41
CA PHE A 411 -9.42 9.14 -7.83
C PHE A 411 -8.01 9.74 -7.70
N ARG A 412 -7.15 9.57 -8.72
CA ARG A 412 -5.74 10.02 -8.67
C ARG A 412 -5.57 11.51 -8.37
N MET A 413 -6.54 12.34 -8.76
CA MET A 413 -6.48 13.78 -8.53
C MET A 413 -6.69 14.14 -7.05
N SER A 414 -7.45 13.33 -6.33
CA SER A 414 -7.69 13.47 -4.88
C SER A 414 -6.64 12.73 -4.04
N LEU A 415 -6.18 11.57 -4.52
CA LEU A 415 -5.25 10.67 -3.83
C LEU A 415 -3.80 10.98 -4.20
N ARG A 416 -3.32 12.17 -3.83
CA ARG A 416 -1.99 12.64 -4.20
C ARG A 416 -0.97 12.37 -3.10
N PRO A 417 0.34 12.33 -3.41
CA PRO A 417 1.36 12.15 -2.38
C PRO A 417 1.51 13.40 -1.49
N ASP A 418 1.21 14.60 -1.99
CA ASP A 418 1.37 15.87 -1.26
C ASP A 418 0.35 16.10 -0.13
N ASN A 419 -0.82 15.45 -0.22
CA ASN A 419 -1.95 15.66 0.69
C ASN A 419 -2.29 14.44 1.58
N ALA A 420 -1.40 13.44 1.62
CA ALA A 420 -1.63 12.20 2.36
C ALA A 420 -1.82 12.43 3.87
N ASP A 421 -1.14 13.43 4.43
CA ASP A 421 -1.29 13.84 5.83
C ASP A 421 -2.67 14.42 6.12
N SER A 422 -3.17 15.32 5.26
CA SER A 422 -4.52 15.88 5.39
C SER A 422 -5.61 14.81 5.33
N ARG A 423 -5.36 13.72 4.58
CA ARG A 423 -6.29 12.59 4.44
C ARG A 423 -6.24 11.63 5.63
N LEU A 424 -5.05 11.31 6.15
CA LEU A 424 -4.87 10.16 7.04
C LEU A 424 -4.36 10.50 8.45
N THR A 425 -3.60 11.58 8.64
CA THR A 425 -2.99 11.88 9.94
C THR A 425 -4.03 12.14 11.03
N LEU A 426 -5.07 12.95 10.72
CA LEU A 426 -6.12 13.29 11.68
C LEU A 426 -6.86 12.04 12.15
N ARG A 427 -7.26 11.18 11.20
CA ARG A 427 -7.91 9.90 11.49
C ARG A 427 -7.00 8.94 12.27
N GLY A 428 -5.72 8.86 11.91
CA GLY A 428 -4.73 8.05 12.62
C GLY A 428 -4.55 8.47 14.08
N PHE A 429 -4.72 9.76 14.38
CA PHE A 429 -4.69 10.28 15.76
C PHE A 429 -6.02 10.03 16.49
N GLU A 430 -7.14 10.43 15.88
CA GLU A 430 -8.47 10.49 16.52
C GLU A 430 -9.16 9.12 16.60
N GLU A 431 -9.10 8.32 15.53
CA GLU A 431 -9.77 7.02 15.44
C GLU A 431 -8.87 5.88 15.92
N ALA A 432 -7.61 5.84 15.47
CA ALA A 432 -6.69 4.72 15.70
C ALA A 432 -5.76 4.92 16.90
N GLY A 433 -5.39 6.16 17.22
CA GLY A 433 -4.40 6.49 18.26
C GLY A 433 -2.96 6.05 17.91
N CYS A 434 -2.63 5.89 16.62
CA CYS A 434 -1.29 5.49 16.16
C CYS A 434 -0.37 6.66 15.83
N VAL A 435 -0.94 7.86 15.67
CA VAL A 435 -0.20 9.07 15.29
C VAL A 435 0.25 9.83 16.55
N SER A 436 1.49 10.32 16.54
CA SER A 436 2.03 11.15 17.62
C SER A 436 1.42 12.56 17.67
N GLN A 437 1.42 13.16 18.87
CA GLN A 437 0.96 14.53 19.09
C GLN A 437 1.70 15.56 18.22
N GLN A 438 3.02 15.37 18.03
CA GLN A 438 3.83 16.27 17.20
C GLN A 438 3.33 16.30 15.75
N ARG A 439 3.13 15.12 15.16
CA ARG A 439 2.65 15.01 13.77
C ARG A 439 1.24 15.55 13.62
N TYR A 440 0.35 15.23 14.56
CA TYR A 440 -1.00 15.78 14.58
C TYR A 440 -1.00 17.32 14.63
N ALA A 441 -0.17 17.92 15.48
CA ALA A 441 -0.06 19.37 15.61
C ALA A 441 0.46 20.03 14.32
N GLN A 442 1.47 19.44 13.67
CA GLN A 442 2.01 19.96 12.41
C GLN A 442 0.99 19.88 11.27
N THR A 443 0.30 18.74 11.10
CA THR A 443 -0.75 18.60 10.10
C THR A 443 -1.93 19.54 10.36
N SER A 444 -2.37 19.66 11.61
CA SER A 444 -3.45 20.58 11.99
C SER A 444 -3.09 22.05 11.68
N ARG A 445 -1.84 22.46 11.98
CA ARG A 445 -1.34 23.80 11.64
C ARG A 445 -1.35 24.05 10.13
N MET A 446 -0.83 23.10 9.35
CA MET A 446 -0.80 23.21 7.89
C MET A 446 -2.21 23.24 7.30
N LYS A 447 -3.13 22.40 7.78
CA LYS A 447 -4.53 22.38 7.36
C LYS A 447 -5.23 23.73 7.62
N ALA A 448 -5.12 24.26 8.84
CA ALA A 448 -5.72 25.54 9.19
C ALA A 448 -5.16 26.69 8.32
N ALA A 449 -3.85 26.69 8.08
CA ALA A 449 -3.21 27.70 7.23
C ALA A 449 -3.63 27.59 5.75
N LEU A 450 -3.81 26.37 5.22
CA LEU A 450 -4.36 26.14 3.88
C LEU A 450 -5.79 26.66 3.75
N GLU A 451 -6.66 26.33 4.70
CA GLU A 451 -8.05 26.78 4.73
C GLU A 451 -8.14 28.32 4.77
N GLU A 452 -7.34 28.96 5.64
CA GLU A 452 -7.24 30.41 5.72
C GLU A 452 -6.75 31.02 4.40
N ALA A 453 -5.64 30.53 3.86
CA ALA A 453 -5.04 31.07 2.65
C ALA A 453 -5.95 30.92 1.42
N ILE A 454 -6.62 29.77 1.28
CA ILE A 454 -7.60 29.55 0.20
C ILE A 454 -8.76 30.55 0.32
N ALA A 455 -9.30 30.77 1.52
CA ALA A 455 -10.37 31.74 1.74
C ALA A 455 -9.92 33.17 1.37
N VAL A 456 -8.72 33.56 1.77
CA VAL A 456 -8.13 34.85 1.42
C VAL A 456 -7.95 35.00 -0.10
N LEU A 457 -7.33 34.02 -0.76
CA LEU A 457 -7.11 34.03 -2.21
C LEU A 457 -8.43 34.13 -3.00
N LYS A 458 -9.49 33.44 -2.54
CA LYS A 458 -10.83 33.52 -3.15
C LYS A 458 -11.50 34.89 -3.00
N SER A 459 -11.22 35.60 -1.91
CA SER A 459 -11.77 36.93 -1.65
C SER A 459 -11.11 38.05 -2.46
N LEU A 460 -9.85 37.87 -2.86
CA LEU A 460 -9.12 38.83 -3.70
C LEU A 460 -9.53 38.69 -5.17
N GLN A 461 -10.57 39.41 -5.57
CA GLN A 461 -11.13 39.35 -6.91
C GLN A 461 -10.88 40.62 -7.71
N PHE A 462 -10.28 40.47 -8.90
CA PHE A 462 -10.03 41.57 -9.82
C PHE A 462 -10.43 41.22 -11.26
N THR A 463 -10.56 42.25 -12.10
CA THR A 463 -10.78 42.07 -13.53
C THR A 463 -9.54 41.50 -14.22
N ALA A 464 -9.72 40.80 -15.33
CA ALA A 464 -8.61 40.26 -16.13
C ALA A 464 -7.57 41.34 -16.51
N THR A 465 -8.03 42.56 -16.82
CA THR A 465 -7.15 43.72 -17.12
C THR A 465 -6.31 44.17 -15.94
N LYS A 466 -6.84 44.09 -14.71
CA LYS A 466 -6.06 44.42 -13.52
C LYS A 466 -5.04 43.32 -13.23
N TRP A 467 -5.44 42.05 -13.38
CA TRP A 467 -4.53 40.93 -13.21
C TRP A 467 -3.37 40.92 -14.21
N SER A 468 -3.64 41.20 -15.50
CA SER A 468 -2.57 41.26 -16.51
C SER A 468 -1.55 42.38 -16.26
N ARG A 469 -1.91 43.41 -15.49
CA ARG A 469 -0.97 44.46 -15.04
C ARG A 469 -0.20 44.07 -13.78
N LEU A 470 -0.87 43.38 -12.85
CA LEU A 470 -0.28 42.94 -11.59
C LEU A 470 0.67 41.76 -11.77
N VAL A 471 0.36 40.88 -12.72
CA VAL A 471 1.06 39.62 -12.98
C VAL A 471 1.24 39.48 -14.50
N PRO A 472 2.08 40.31 -15.14
CA PRO A 472 2.27 40.31 -16.59
C PRO A 472 2.85 39.00 -17.14
N GLU A 473 3.48 38.18 -16.30
CA GLU A 473 4.04 36.88 -16.65
C GLU A 473 2.98 35.82 -16.95
N ALA A 474 1.76 36.00 -16.43
CA ALA A 474 0.67 35.06 -16.64
C ALA A 474 -0.06 35.34 -17.98
N PRO A 475 -0.32 34.33 -18.83
CA PRO A 475 -1.03 34.50 -20.09
C PRO A 475 -2.55 34.66 -19.88
N ILE A 476 -2.94 35.73 -19.17
CA ILE A 476 -4.33 36.01 -18.81
C ILE A 476 -5.07 36.60 -20.00
N SER A 477 -6.11 35.91 -20.46
CA SER A 477 -6.98 36.42 -21.52
C SER A 477 -7.81 37.61 -21.04
N THR A 478 -7.57 38.80 -21.59
CA THR A 478 -8.30 40.03 -21.26
C THR A 478 -9.65 40.16 -21.98
N SER A 479 -10.05 39.16 -22.78
CA SER A 479 -11.31 39.16 -23.53
C SER A 479 -12.55 38.88 -22.66
N ARG A 480 -12.37 38.36 -21.44
CA ARG A 480 -13.45 38.09 -20.50
C ARG A 480 -13.59 39.26 -19.51
N SER A 481 -14.82 39.75 -19.32
CA SER A 481 -15.17 40.79 -18.34
C SER A 481 -15.41 40.26 -16.92
N SER A 482 -15.28 38.95 -16.70
CA SER A 482 -15.51 38.31 -15.40
C SER A 482 -14.42 38.65 -14.40
N LEU A 483 -14.80 38.79 -13.13
CA LEU A 483 -13.85 38.82 -12.02
C LEU A 483 -13.18 37.44 -11.88
N ALA A 484 -11.88 37.43 -11.64
CA ALA A 484 -11.10 36.25 -11.29
C ALA A 484 -10.48 36.46 -9.90
N SER A 485 -10.50 35.42 -9.08
CA SER A 485 -9.86 35.42 -7.77
C SER A 485 -8.35 35.21 -7.90
N ALA A 486 -7.59 35.56 -6.86
CA ALA A 486 -6.15 35.26 -6.82
C ALA A 486 -5.89 33.75 -6.87
N LEU A 487 -6.84 32.92 -6.39
CA LEU A 487 -6.76 31.46 -6.50
C LEU A 487 -6.88 31.00 -7.97
N ASP A 488 -7.77 31.61 -8.75
CA ASP A 488 -7.90 31.33 -10.19
C ASP A 488 -6.62 31.71 -10.93
N ILE A 489 -6.00 32.84 -10.56
CA ILE A 489 -4.72 33.27 -11.15
C ILE A 489 -3.57 32.34 -10.74
N LEU A 490 -3.61 31.76 -9.54
CA LEU A 490 -2.60 30.79 -9.11
C LEU A 490 -2.62 29.50 -9.93
N GLN A 491 -3.63 29.23 -10.76
CA GLN A 491 -3.68 28.06 -11.62
C GLN A 491 -2.69 28.12 -12.80
N TYR A 492 -2.32 29.32 -13.26
CA TYR A 492 -1.38 29.51 -14.38
C TYR A 492 0.02 29.02 -14.03
N THR A 493 0.67 28.23 -14.89
CA THR A 493 1.97 27.58 -14.63
C THR A 493 3.05 28.57 -14.18
N GLU A 494 3.05 29.77 -14.74
CA GLU A 494 4.01 30.85 -14.52
C GLU A 494 3.81 31.57 -13.17
N VAL A 495 2.64 31.42 -12.56
CA VAL A 495 2.26 32.13 -11.33
C VAL A 495 2.62 31.31 -10.10
N THR A 496 3.39 31.93 -9.20
CA THR A 496 3.70 31.38 -7.88
C THR A 496 3.12 32.26 -6.77
N MET A 497 3.09 31.73 -5.54
CA MET A 497 2.65 32.52 -4.39
C MET A 497 3.56 33.71 -4.13
N GLU A 498 4.86 33.60 -4.40
CA GLU A 498 5.83 34.69 -4.28
C GLU A 498 5.56 35.79 -5.31
N LEU A 499 5.12 35.44 -6.52
CA LEU A 499 4.71 36.42 -7.52
C LEU A 499 3.42 37.15 -7.10
N LEU A 500 2.41 36.41 -6.62
CA LEU A 500 1.19 37.02 -6.11
C LEU A 500 1.44 37.92 -4.90
N ALA A 501 2.30 37.50 -3.97
CA ALA A 501 2.67 38.30 -2.81
C ALA A 501 3.49 39.54 -3.17
N ARG A 502 4.29 39.53 -4.25
CA ARG A 502 4.91 40.77 -4.75
C ARG A 502 3.90 41.74 -5.32
N ALA A 503 2.90 41.24 -6.04
CA ALA A 503 1.85 42.07 -6.62
C ALA A 503 0.87 42.61 -5.57
N ILE A 504 0.57 41.81 -4.54
CA ILE A 504 -0.38 42.12 -3.47
C ILE A 504 0.26 41.67 -2.13
N PRO A 505 1.11 42.52 -1.51
CA PRO A 505 1.87 42.13 -0.32
C PRO A 505 0.99 41.74 0.87
N GLU A 506 0.06 42.60 1.26
CA GLU A 506 -0.94 42.27 2.29
C GLU A 506 -2.25 41.89 1.60
N PRO A 507 -2.85 40.73 1.93
CA PRO A 507 -2.53 39.79 3.03
C PRO A 507 -1.63 38.58 2.64
N LEU A 508 -1.01 38.56 1.45
CA LEU A 508 -0.43 37.32 0.88
C LEU A 508 0.99 36.97 1.33
N ARG A 509 1.78 37.94 1.80
CA ARG A 509 3.19 37.76 2.14
C ARG A 509 3.42 36.63 3.14
N LYS A 510 2.60 36.56 4.20
CA LYS A 510 2.70 35.51 5.23
C LYS A 510 2.54 34.08 4.69
N PHE A 511 1.79 33.91 3.59
CA PHE A 511 1.60 32.59 2.98
C PHE A 511 2.75 32.24 2.03
N ALA A 512 3.34 33.25 1.36
CA ALA A 512 4.50 33.06 0.48
C ALA A 512 5.79 32.78 1.26
N ASP A 513 5.96 33.39 2.44
CA ASP A 513 7.15 33.17 3.28
C ASP A 513 7.23 31.74 3.85
N TRP A 514 6.09 31.02 3.91
CA TRP A 514 6.05 29.59 4.26
C TRP A 514 6.06 28.74 2.99
N ARG A 515 7.26 28.33 2.57
CA ARG A 515 7.50 27.60 1.32
C ARG A 515 6.60 26.37 1.11
N GLU A 516 6.46 25.50 2.11
CA GLU A 516 5.67 24.26 1.99
C GLU A 516 4.18 24.58 1.81
N LEU A 517 3.67 25.58 2.52
CA LEU A 517 2.30 26.07 2.36
C LEU A 517 2.11 26.67 0.97
N ALA A 518 3.05 27.48 0.49
CA ALA A 518 3.02 28.07 -0.85
C ALA A 518 2.99 27.00 -1.96
N GLU A 519 3.82 25.97 -1.85
CA GLU A 519 3.84 24.82 -2.76
C GLU A 519 2.50 24.06 -2.71
N ARG A 520 1.93 23.81 -1.52
CA ARG A 520 0.61 23.16 -1.39
C ARG A 520 -0.53 24.01 -1.95
N LEU A 521 -0.54 25.33 -1.71
CA LEU A 521 -1.55 26.24 -2.24
C LEU A 521 -1.56 26.24 -3.77
N LYS A 522 -0.37 26.23 -4.38
CA LYS A 522 -0.24 26.08 -5.84
C LYS A 522 -0.89 24.80 -6.34
N ILE A 523 -0.67 23.69 -5.64
CA ILE A 523 -1.26 22.40 -6.00
C ILE A 523 -2.78 22.45 -5.82
N GLU A 524 -3.29 22.90 -4.67
CA GLU A 524 -4.73 22.99 -4.42
C GLU A 524 -5.45 23.87 -5.46
N ALA A 525 -4.86 25.01 -5.84
CA ALA A 525 -5.42 25.86 -6.89
C ALA A 525 -5.55 25.11 -8.24
N VAL A 526 -4.48 24.43 -8.68
CA VAL A 526 -4.46 23.70 -9.96
C VAL A 526 -5.46 22.54 -9.98
N TYR A 527 -5.70 21.90 -8.83
CA TYR A 527 -6.53 20.69 -8.74
C TYR A 527 -7.96 20.95 -8.26
N GLU A 528 -8.30 22.15 -7.81
CA GLU A 528 -9.61 22.48 -7.20
C GLU A 528 -10.79 21.98 -8.02
N TRP A 529 -10.85 22.35 -9.31
CA TRP A 529 -11.94 21.96 -10.20
C TRP A 529 -12.00 20.44 -10.43
N HIS A 530 -10.83 19.81 -10.58
CA HIS A 530 -10.74 18.37 -10.80
C HIS A 530 -11.24 17.58 -9.59
N VAL A 531 -10.84 17.98 -8.39
CA VAL A 531 -11.27 17.35 -7.14
C VAL A 531 -12.77 17.58 -6.93
N ALA A 532 -13.27 18.80 -7.15
CA ALA A 532 -14.69 19.12 -7.03
C ALA A 532 -15.56 18.24 -7.95
N ASN A 533 -15.13 18.03 -9.20
CA ASN A 533 -15.87 17.17 -10.14
C ASN A 533 -15.85 15.68 -9.76
N GLN A 534 -14.77 15.20 -9.11
CA GLN A 534 -14.69 13.81 -8.66
C GLN A 534 -15.49 13.55 -7.38
N GLN A 535 -15.91 14.59 -6.65
CA GLN A 535 -16.53 14.43 -5.34
C GLN A 535 -17.83 13.63 -5.40
N GLN A 536 -18.67 13.83 -6.42
CA GLN A 536 -19.93 13.09 -6.55
C GLN A 536 -19.67 11.59 -6.79
N GLU A 537 -18.71 11.24 -7.64
CA GLU A 537 -18.32 9.86 -7.92
C GLU A 537 -17.74 9.17 -6.65
N ILE A 538 -16.95 9.90 -5.87
CA ILE A 538 -16.42 9.42 -4.58
C ILE A 538 -17.57 9.07 -3.63
N GLU A 539 -18.57 9.94 -3.50
CA GLU A 539 -19.73 9.70 -2.62
C GLU A 539 -20.62 8.55 -3.12
N GLU A 540 -20.70 8.31 -4.43
CA GLU A 540 -21.35 7.12 -4.99
C GLU A 540 -20.62 5.83 -4.60
N VAL A 541 -19.30 5.78 -4.79
CA VAL A 541 -18.49 4.60 -4.41
C VAL A 541 -18.56 4.35 -2.91
N ARG A 542 -18.51 5.39 -2.07
CA ARG A 542 -18.63 5.26 -0.60
C ARG A 542 -19.97 4.66 -0.18
N ARG A 543 -21.07 5.06 -0.84
CA ARG A 543 -22.39 4.48 -0.59
C ARG A 543 -22.43 2.99 -0.91
N ASP A 544 -21.81 2.58 -2.02
CA ASP A 544 -21.77 1.17 -2.42
C ASP A 544 -20.83 0.33 -1.53
N GLU A 545 -19.75 0.92 -1.01
CA GLU A 545 -18.87 0.28 -0.02
C GLU A 545 -19.52 0.15 1.36
N ALA A 546 -20.42 1.05 1.73
CA ALA A 546 -21.18 0.95 2.98
C ALA A 546 -22.20 -0.20 2.97
N LEU A 547 -22.62 -0.67 1.78
CA LEU A 547 -23.55 -1.79 1.62
C LEU A 547 -22.82 -3.13 1.80
N LYS A 548 -22.74 -3.58 3.06
CA LYS A 548 -22.09 -4.85 3.44
C LYS A 548 -22.90 -6.07 3.02
N LEU A 549 -22.17 -7.11 2.61
CA LEU A 549 -22.68 -8.46 2.39
C LEU A 549 -22.40 -9.31 3.64
N PRO A 550 -23.34 -10.18 4.06
CA PRO A 550 -23.08 -11.15 5.13
C PRO A 550 -21.89 -12.06 4.78
N GLU A 551 -21.00 -12.33 5.73
CA GLU A 551 -19.80 -13.14 5.49
C GLU A 551 -20.11 -14.62 5.25
N ASP A 552 -21.22 -15.10 5.79
CA ASP A 552 -21.75 -16.47 5.69
C ASP A 552 -22.77 -16.64 4.56
N LEU A 553 -22.89 -15.65 3.66
CA LEU A 553 -23.85 -15.70 2.57
C LEU A 553 -23.56 -16.87 1.61
N ASP A 554 -24.52 -17.79 1.50
CA ASP A 554 -24.49 -18.85 0.50
C ASP A 554 -25.02 -18.32 -0.85
N TYR A 555 -24.10 -17.96 -1.74
CA TYR A 555 -24.42 -17.44 -3.06
C TYR A 555 -25.12 -18.45 -3.98
N PHE A 556 -25.14 -19.74 -3.66
CA PHE A 556 -25.91 -20.73 -4.41
C PHE A 556 -27.35 -20.85 -3.90
N ALA A 557 -27.60 -20.53 -2.63
CA ALA A 557 -28.93 -20.59 -2.02
C ALA A 557 -29.74 -19.28 -2.09
N ILE A 558 -29.11 -18.14 -2.43
CA ILE A 558 -29.84 -16.85 -2.45
C ILE A 558 -30.95 -16.78 -3.50
N ASP A 559 -32.08 -16.21 -3.10
CA ASP A 559 -33.22 -15.85 -3.94
C ASP A 559 -32.96 -14.53 -4.69
N ALA A 560 -31.98 -14.58 -5.59
CA ALA A 560 -31.62 -13.49 -6.49
C ALA A 560 -31.43 -14.04 -7.91
N SER A 561 -31.91 -13.31 -8.91
CA SER A 561 -31.74 -13.69 -10.32
C SER A 561 -30.29 -13.47 -10.76
N LEU A 562 -29.45 -14.48 -10.53
CA LEU A 562 -28.02 -14.50 -10.85
C LEU A 562 -27.70 -15.77 -11.65
N SER A 563 -26.87 -15.64 -12.69
CA SER A 563 -26.38 -16.79 -13.44
C SER A 563 -25.46 -17.67 -12.59
N GLN A 564 -25.30 -18.93 -12.98
CA GLN A 564 -24.42 -19.86 -12.29
C GLN A 564 -22.97 -19.36 -12.26
N GLU A 565 -22.46 -18.83 -13.38
CA GLU A 565 -21.12 -18.24 -13.45
C GLU A 565 -20.94 -17.07 -12.47
N VAL A 566 -21.95 -16.22 -12.32
CA VAL A 566 -21.92 -15.11 -11.35
C VAL A 566 -21.90 -15.65 -9.92
N ARG A 567 -22.69 -16.67 -9.62
CA ARG A 567 -22.71 -17.31 -8.29
C ARG A 567 -21.35 -17.91 -7.95
N GLU A 568 -20.73 -18.64 -8.87
CA GLU A 568 -19.37 -19.20 -8.71
C GLU A 568 -18.31 -18.11 -8.49
N LYS A 569 -18.40 -16.99 -9.21
CA LYS A 569 -17.48 -15.85 -9.02
C LYS A 569 -17.66 -15.18 -7.67
N LEU A 570 -18.90 -14.98 -7.22
CA LEU A 570 -19.18 -14.40 -5.90
C LEU A 570 -18.72 -15.34 -4.79
N ASP A 571 -18.96 -16.64 -4.93
CA ASP A 571 -18.57 -17.65 -3.95
C ASP A 571 -17.05 -17.79 -3.83
N SER A 572 -16.34 -17.76 -4.96
CA SER A 572 -14.87 -17.85 -4.98
C SER A 572 -14.17 -16.58 -4.49
N ASN A 573 -14.76 -15.39 -4.69
CA ASN A 573 -14.14 -14.13 -4.28
C ASN A 573 -14.61 -13.61 -2.92
N ARG A 574 -15.75 -14.08 -2.41
CA ARG A 574 -16.35 -13.68 -1.12
C ARG A 574 -16.27 -12.16 -0.87
N PRO A 575 -16.82 -11.32 -1.77
CA PRO A 575 -16.73 -9.86 -1.64
C PRO A 575 -17.46 -9.37 -0.38
N GLN A 576 -16.88 -8.38 0.31
CA GLN A 576 -17.43 -7.85 1.56
C GLN A 576 -18.57 -6.83 1.35
N THR A 577 -18.63 -6.21 0.17
CA THR A 577 -19.52 -5.08 -0.11
C THR A 577 -20.05 -5.14 -1.54
N ILE A 578 -21.14 -4.44 -1.82
CA ILE A 578 -21.63 -4.28 -3.20
C ILE A 578 -20.60 -3.56 -4.07
N GLY A 579 -19.89 -2.58 -3.51
CA GLY A 579 -18.78 -1.93 -4.20
C GLY A 579 -17.72 -2.94 -4.67
N ALA A 580 -17.33 -3.88 -3.82
CA ALA A 580 -16.36 -4.93 -4.16
C ALA A 580 -16.88 -5.88 -5.26
N VAL A 581 -18.17 -6.21 -5.26
CA VAL A 581 -18.80 -7.05 -6.30
C VAL A 581 -18.63 -6.44 -7.70
N SER A 582 -18.78 -5.12 -7.82
CA SER A 582 -18.68 -4.43 -9.11
C SER A 582 -17.30 -4.55 -9.78
N ARG A 583 -16.26 -4.84 -8.99
CA ARG A 583 -14.87 -4.93 -9.43
C ARG A 583 -14.46 -6.33 -9.86
N ILE A 584 -15.25 -7.36 -9.54
CA ILE A 584 -14.94 -8.73 -9.89
C ILE A 584 -15.11 -8.92 -11.42
N PRO A 585 -14.07 -9.37 -12.14
CA PRO A 585 -14.13 -9.53 -13.59
C PRO A 585 -15.27 -10.45 -14.06
N GLY A 586 -16.11 -9.91 -14.95
CA GLY A 586 -17.22 -10.62 -15.55
C GLY A 586 -18.47 -10.75 -14.66
N ILE A 587 -18.57 -9.94 -13.60
CA ILE A 587 -19.87 -9.60 -12.99
C ILE A 587 -20.58 -8.58 -13.88
N THR A 588 -21.87 -8.76 -14.11
CA THR A 588 -22.69 -7.86 -14.94
C THR A 588 -23.39 -6.79 -14.11
N PRO A 589 -23.70 -5.60 -14.68
CA PRO A 589 -24.49 -4.59 -13.97
C PRO A 589 -25.84 -5.11 -13.46
N ALA A 590 -26.50 -5.99 -14.23
CA ALA A 590 -27.75 -6.63 -13.81
C ALA A 590 -27.59 -7.49 -12.55
N ALA A 591 -26.49 -8.24 -12.45
CA ALA A 591 -26.19 -9.03 -11.26
C ALA A 591 -26.01 -8.15 -10.01
N ILE A 592 -25.33 -7.01 -10.15
CA ILE A 592 -25.14 -6.04 -9.06
C ILE A 592 -26.50 -5.52 -8.57
N VAL A 593 -27.37 -5.10 -9.49
CA VAL A 593 -28.70 -4.58 -9.16
C VAL A 593 -29.55 -5.64 -8.46
N ASN A 594 -29.52 -6.89 -8.94
CA ASN A 594 -30.28 -7.99 -8.35
C ASN A 594 -29.76 -8.33 -6.94
N LEU A 595 -28.45 -8.34 -6.74
CA LEU A 595 -27.83 -8.56 -5.43
C LEU A 595 -28.13 -7.40 -4.47
N LEU A 596 -28.04 -6.15 -4.93
CA LEU A 596 -28.37 -4.96 -4.14
C LEU A 596 -29.85 -4.96 -3.70
N ARG A 597 -30.76 -5.38 -4.58
CA ARG A 597 -32.19 -5.55 -4.23
C ARG A 597 -32.36 -6.60 -3.13
N PHE A 598 -31.71 -7.75 -3.27
CA PHE A 598 -31.74 -8.81 -2.26
C PHE A 598 -31.25 -8.32 -0.88
N VAL A 599 -30.11 -7.61 -0.84
CA VAL A 599 -29.54 -7.05 0.39
C VAL A 599 -30.49 -6.05 1.05
N LYS A 600 -31.04 -5.10 0.29
CA LYS A 600 -31.97 -4.09 0.82
C LYS A 600 -33.25 -4.73 1.37
N THR A 601 -33.83 -5.70 0.67
CA THR A 601 -35.03 -6.41 1.11
C THR A 601 -34.78 -7.21 2.40
N ASN A 602 -33.62 -7.86 2.53
CA ASN A 602 -33.27 -8.58 3.75
C ASN A 602 -32.93 -7.66 4.93
N GLN A 603 -32.28 -6.52 4.69
CA GLN A 603 -32.05 -5.52 5.74
C GLN A 603 -33.39 -4.99 6.30
N GLN A 604 -34.32 -4.62 5.41
CA GLN A 604 -35.66 -4.16 5.80
C GLN A 604 -36.46 -5.24 6.55
N ARG A 605 -36.39 -6.51 6.13
CA ARG A 605 -37.00 -7.63 6.87
C ARG A 605 -36.39 -7.81 8.25
N THR A 606 -35.08 -7.69 8.37
CA THR A 606 -34.34 -7.83 9.63
C THR A 606 -34.66 -6.68 10.60
N GLU A 607 -34.78 -5.46 10.09
CA GLU A 607 -35.20 -4.28 10.88
C GLU A 607 -36.65 -4.40 11.33
N HIS A 608 -37.57 -4.86 10.46
CA HIS A 608 -38.95 -5.14 10.84
C HIS A 608 -39.06 -6.23 11.93
N LEU A 609 -38.24 -7.27 11.86
CA LEU A 609 -38.16 -8.34 12.87
C LEU A 609 -37.56 -7.86 14.21
N LYS A 610 -36.64 -6.89 14.20
CA LYS A 610 -36.12 -6.26 15.42
C LYS A 610 -37.14 -5.31 16.05
N HIS A 611 -37.89 -4.55 15.26
CA HIS A 611 -38.95 -3.68 15.78
C HIS A 611 -40.19 -4.46 16.27
N SER A 612 -40.53 -5.60 15.66
CA SER A 612 -41.64 -6.44 16.15
C SER A 612 -41.33 -7.16 17.46
N ARG A 613 -40.05 -7.33 17.83
CA ARG A 613 -39.61 -7.87 19.14
C ARG A 613 -39.58 -6.84 20.27
N ILE A 614 -39.69 -5.54 20.00
CA ILE A 614 -39.64 -4.46 21.01
C ILE A 614 -41.05 -3.92 21.36
N GLY A 615 -42.13 -4.44 20.79
CA GLY A 615 -43.49 -3.91 21.00
C GLY A 615 -44.56 -4.94 21.33
N ARG A 616 -44.77 -5.21 22.61
CA ARG A 616 -46.09 -5.33 23.28
C ARG A 616 -45.88 -5.36 24.81
N PRO A 617 -46.32 -4.33 25.57
CA PRO A 617 -46.50 -4.47 27.01
C PRO A 617 -47.60 -5.51 27.25
N LEU A 618 -47.36 -6.45 28.16
CA LEU A 618 -48.39 -7.33 28.71
C LEU A 618 -49.49 -6.47 29.35
N PRO A 619 -50.79 -6.81 29.24
CA PRO A 619 -51.83 -6.12 29.98
C PRO A 619 -51.62 -6.41 31.47
N GLU A 620 -51.43 -5.36 32.27
CA GLU A 620 -51.38 -5.46 33.73
C GLU A 620 -52.72 -5.98 34.26
N GLY A 621 -52.69 -7.15 34.87
CA GLY A 621 -53.76 -7.66 35.71
C GLY A 621 -53.80 -6.88 37.01
N ASN A 622 -54.82 -6.04 37.18
CA ASN A 622 -55.11 -5.40 38.45
C ASN A 622 -56.09 -6.27 39.26
N THR A 623 -55.66 -6.74 40.41
CA THR A 623 -56.52 -7.30 41.45
C THR A 623 -56.53 -6.39 42.67
N PHE A 624 -57.72 -6.33 43.29
CA PHE A 624 -58.09 -5.81 44.61
C PHE A 624 -58.39 -4.31 44.81
N GLY A 625 -59.70 -4.03 44.83
CA GLY A 625 -60.33 -2.98 45.63
C GLY A 625 -61.70 -3.46 46.11
N LYS A 626 -61.87 -3.65 47.43
CA LYS A 626 -63.11 -4.07 48.12
C LYS A 626 -64.19 -2.99 48.04
N SER A 627 -65.47 -3.36 47.84
CA SER A 627 -66.55 -3.26 48.85
C SER A 627 -67.97 -3.32 48.26
N THR A 628 -68.79 -4.23 48.82
CA THR A 628 -70.24 -4.16 49.08
C THR A 628 -71.22 -3.91 47.92
N PHE A 629 -72.06 -4.91 47.61
CA PHE A 629 -73.53 -4.83 47.73
C PHE A 629 -74.16 -6.26 47.73
N GLN A 630 -75.22 -6.41 48.51
CA GLN A 630 -75.94 -7.65 48.84
C GLN A 630 -76.93 -8.13 47.75
N ASN A 631 -77.27 -9.43 47.84
CA ASN A 631 -78.48 -10.15 47.38
C ASN A 631 -78.63 -10.34 45.85
N SER A 632 -78.93 -11.51 45.28
CA SER A 632 -79.78 -12.61 45.74
C SER A 632 -79.64 -13.89 44.87
N SER A 633 -79.70 -15.05 45.54
CA SER A 633 -80.41 -16.31 45.20
C SER A 633 -80.10 -17.20 43.96
N LEU A 634 -79.99 -18.52 44.29
CA LEU A 634 -80.31 -19.78 43.54
C LEU A 634 -79.28 -20.27 42.49
N SER A 635 -78.98 -21.56 42.27
CA SER A 635 -79.07 -22.87 42.95
C SER A 635 -78.59 -23.95 41.93
N CYS A 636 -77.97 -25.04 42.40
CA CYS A 636 -77.67 -26.33 41.70
C CYS A 636 -76.53 -26.30 40.63
N ALA A 637 -75.65 -27.31 40.47
CA ALA A 637 -75.64 -28.71 40.88
C ALA A 637 -74.20 -29.24 41.08
N SER A 638 -74.09 -30.22 42.00
CA SER A 638 -73.08 -31.28 42.19
C SER A 638 -71.58 -30.94 42.23
#